data_AF-A0A7K4N318-F1
#
_entry.id   AF-A0A7K4N318-F1
#
_cell.length_a   1.000
_cell.length_b   1.000
_cell.length_c   1.000
_cell.angle_alpha   90.00
_cell.angle_beta   90.00
_cell.angle_gamma   90.00
#
_symmetry.space_group_name_H-M   'P 1'
#
loop_
_entity.id
_entity.type
_entity.pdbx_description
1 polymer ?
#
loop_
_entity_poly.entity_id
_entity_poly.type
_entity_poly.pdbx_seq_one_letter_code
_entity_poly.pdbx_strand_id
1 'polypeptide(L)'
;AANGAAVTQFAIASAAIGNTAHDNNITSRYSFADGQKDNFYDHASITLKAGQTPPANNVLITFDYFSHSAANSYFSVDSYTNVDYADIPAFTSPTTGTRKELRDCVDFRPYKGFANGDTTTTPIAGAIQKQDDMPDAKVQMSANVAYYLPRKDKLTLTKDRVLKVIEGVSTEDPNLPADDEDSMTLYNLDIPAYTFNASDVDTQYIDNRRFTMRDIGKIEKRVDTLEYYTALTLLEKEANDVSIKDSATNTERFKNGIMVDSFNGHNIGDVSNEDFKAAIDFEMKELRPAFSSDSFMFTHDSSGSSANTAKTGDLITLAYSSANLVVQPLASNTEIINPYGTTQLNGQLILNPPNDVWMAEDGRPTVLINLENLNDHWVQGNENGFGKQWDDWSFAWSGVQVNDDNLIKSRKTSMTSNTVSRFATITSQNKTRTGIISTKPPETIKRSVGNRSVSISVIPYIRGQKIQFLANGVKPNATFYPYFDNTLVTANTKPAYILTYSANTLSANSGVFNSRAGEQVTLTHTSSGATGTALYQNSTSILISDLIQQVTMSGAFLNTPVLGEVITFYSDSDKATATATGTLQAYVAATFKLTVNSISGTIASTNYANGASWSTGQSITVSATGGFATGEVYQGVGAAKSNGNISAVGSATPTFSAALTADRHGVVGGELTIPATTFRAGEKLFRLTDSSTDTVASTDSVAEKVFRVQGLLESRSGRISSTRPMESKRENVKEKHTTQDTINRISTSTNWINPLSQTFLVDRNENPNGIYASSVDIFFSSIDATLPVTLQLRPVVNEFPSSSAILPFSEVTLNASETTANSTAPSAATSSTFTRFTFESPVYLYPDEYAIVLTSSSTSYVVHVANLGETVKNTVDTKVSQQPFVSAFYQPQNSSVWQANVEKQMMFKVNHCNFDTGSHSVYLSSNAEPLSGNTAGINYDVFKLSTSELSFSNTSIGYSFKGIDESKTVASAANRTAQIDSTWTSFSANRNITLTAQKKTVAAVATTGLTTYSANNVYLRAILKSNDSKVSPAIDVSRINFIAIENQVNRGSIANSDIVITNGGTNYSVPILTFTGGGGTDAAASATLTANVITGITVTAGGSGYYETPTLTITDTTSGTEADATATVQSELGSNGGNAKTRYITRRVTLEDGFDAQDLKVMLNAYKPKDTDIKVYYRVHNADDSDDFETKPYVLMTQQTDSNRISANESDIHEYAFKSPDDVITYTSSGVTYDKFKTFAIKIVLGSASSAIIPKVKDLKAIALDF
;
A
#
# COMPACT_ATOMS: atom_id res chain seq x y z
N ALA A 1 26.15 9.99 -38.58
CA ALA A 1 26.76 10.50 -39.82
C ALA A 1 28.24 10.15 -39.79
N ALA A 2 28.76 9.62 -40.91
CA ALA A 2 30.17 9.39 -41.25
C ALA A 2 31.11 8.71 -40.22
N ASN A 3 31.28 7.38 -40.33
CA ASN A 3 32.58 6.75 -40.58
C ASN A 3 32.42 5.25 -40.84
N GLY A 4 31.79 4.93 -41.97
CA GLY A 4 32.04 3.67 -42.67
C GLY A 4 33.18 3.91 -43.65
N ALA A 5 34.42 3.66 -43.22
CA ALA A 5 35.58 3.57 -44.10
C ALA A 5 36.54 2.52 -43.53
N ALA A 6 36.82 1.52 -44.35
CA ALA A 6 37.57 0.32 -44.03
C ALA A 6 38.93 0.60 -43.37
N VAL A 7 39.22 -0.09 -42.26
CA VAL A 7 40.59 -0.25 -41.76
C VAL A 7 41.17 -1.46 -42.46
N THR A 8 41.94 -1.22 -43.52
CA THR A 8 42.79 -2.24 -44.12
C THR A 8 43.92 -2.57 -43.15
N GLN A 9 44.05 -3.85 -42.78
CA GLN A 9 45.31 -4.38 -42.26
C GLN A 9 46.40 -4.15 -43.34
N PHE A 10 47.67 -4.10 -42.93
CA PHE A 10 48.89 -3.93 -43.74
C PHE A 10 49.49 -2.51 -43.85
N ALA A 11 50.58 -2.27 -43.12
CA ALA A 11 51.82 -1.72 -43.68
C ALA A 11 53.01 -2.04 -42.76
N ILE A 12 54.04 -2.70 -43.30
CA ILE A 12 55.34 -2.86 -42.66
C ILE A 12 55.97 -1.46 -42.58
N ALA A 13 56.28 -0.96 -41.37
CA ALA A 13 56.78 0.40 -41.16
C ALA A 13 58.23 0.64 -41.67
N SER A 14 58.93 -0.39 -42.14
CA SER A 14 60.23 -0.26 -42.81
C SER A 14 60.58 -1.49 -43.65
N ALA A 15 61.06 -1.31 -44.88
CA ALA A 15 61.62 -2.41 -45.67
C ALA A 15 62.75 -3.12 -44.91
N ALA A 16 62.70 -4.45 -44.84
CA ALA A 16 63.74 -5.25 -44.20
C ALA A 16 65.11 -4.96 -44.86
N ILE A 17 66.06 -4.45 -44.10
CA ILE A 17 67.48 -4.43 -44.50
C ILE A 17 68.09 -5.73 -43.96
N GLY A 18 67.84 -6.87 -44.63
CA GLY A 18 68.40 -8.17 -44.23
C GLY A 18 67.75 -9.38 -44.88
N ASN A 19 68.52 -10.45 -45.07
CA ASN A 19 68.12 -11.72 -45.69
C ASN A 19 67.21 -12.55 -44.76
N THR A 20 65.93 -12.70 -45.10
CA THR A 20 64.90 -13.43 -44.34
C THR A 20 65.00 -14.96 -44.41
N ALA A 21 66.04 -15.51 -45.04
CA ALA A 21 66.22 -16.96 -45.15
C ALA A 21 66.77 -17.63 -43.87
N HIS A 22 67.18 -16.86 -42.84
CA HIS A 22 67.76 -17.37 -41.59
C HIS A 22 67.24 -16.60 -40.36
N ASP A 23 65.93 -16.52 -40.20
CA ASP A 23 65.30 -15.76 -39.11
C ASP A 23 65.21 -16.61 -37.83
N ASN A 24 65.89 -16.16 -36.76
CA ASN A 24 65.73 -16.75 -35.43
C ASN A 24 64.65 -15.98 -34.67
N ASN A 25 63.52 -16.63 -34.36
CA ASN A 25 62.45 -16.00 -33.60
C ASN A 25 62.90 -15.80 -32.14
N ILE A 26 63.23 -14.56 -31.81
CA ILE A 26 63.67 -14.15 -30.47
C ILE A 26 62.56 -13.47 -29.65
N THR A 27 61.30 -13.55 -30.07
CA THR A 27 60.16 -12.86 -29.42
C THR A 27 60.04 -13.21 -27.94
N SER A 28 60.25 -14.48 -27.57
CA SER A 28 60.16 -14.96 -26.19
C SER A 28 61.19 -14.31 -25.23
N ARG A 29 62.28 -13.73 -25.77
CA ARG A 29 63.31 -13.03 -24.99
C ARG A 29 62.88 -11.65 -24.52
N TYR A 30 61.81 -11.09 -25.09
CA TYR A 30 61.34 -9.75 -24.78
C TYR A 30 60.05 -9.79 -23.94
N SER A 31 59.87 -8.73 -23.16
CA SER A 31 58.61 -8.38 -22.50
C SER A 31 57.95 -7.26 -23.30
N PHE A 32 56.65 -7.36 -23.52
CA PHE A 32 55.86 -6.37 -24.24
C PHE A 32 55.14 -5.47 -23.24
N ALA A 33 55.30 -4.16 -23.40
CA ALA A 33 54.50 -3.15 -22.72
C ALA A 33 53.65 -2.45 -23.77
N ASP A 34 52.33 -2.49 -23.60
CA ASP A 34 51.33 -2.04 -24.58
C ASP A 34 51.24 -0.51 -24.74
N GLY A 35 51.91 0.25 -23.88
CA GLY A 35 51.96 1.72 -23.95
C GLY A 35 50.74 2.41 -23.33
N GLN A 36 49.77 1.67 -22.76
CA GLN A 36 48.59 2.29 -22.16
C GLN A 36 48.93 2.97 -20.82
N LYS A 37 48.55 4.24 -20.67
CA LYS A 37 48.67 5.02 -19.43
C LYS A 37 47.30 5.50 -18.97
N ASP A 38 47.19 5.93 -17.71
CA ASP A 38 45.91 6.41 -17.15
C ASP A 38 45.33 7.62 -17.92
N ASN A 39 46.19 8.44 -18.53
CA ASN A 39 45.82 9.70 -19.16
C ASN A 39 45.99 9.75 -20.69
N PHE A 40 46.68 8.79 -21.32
CA PHE A 40 46.85 8.72 -22.78
C PHE A 40 47.35 7.34 -23.23
N TYR A 41 47.28 7.07 -24.53
CA TYR A 41 47.93 5.93 -25.20
C TYR A 41 49.32 6.35 -25.71
N ASP A 42 50.38 5.80 -25.12
CA ASP A 42 51.77 5.97 -25.56
C ASP A 42 52.16 4.87 -26.58
N HIS A 43 53.35 4.98 -27.15
CA HIS A 43 53.90 3.94 -28.00
C HIS A 43 54.21 2.68 -27.18
N ALA A 44 53.85 1.52 -27.75
CA ALA A 44 54.24 0.23 -27.19
C ALA A 44 55.77 0.07 -27.24
N SER A 45 56.33 -0.62 -26.26
CA SER A 45 57.76 -0.88 -26.17
C SER A 45 58.03 -2.34 -25.85
N ILE A 46 59.11 -2.89 -26.40
CA ILE A 46 59.62 -4.21 -26.03
C ILE A 46 60.92 -4.05 -25.25
N THR A 47 61.06 -4.80 -24.16
CA THR A 47 62.25 -4.75 -23.29
C THR A 47 62.82 -6.15 -23.15
N LEU A 48 64.14 -6.31 -23.36
CA LEU A 48 64.80 -7.61 -23.22
C LEU A 48 64.69 -8.09 -21.76
N LYS A 49 64.21 -9.32 -21.56
CA LYS A 49 64.09 -9.92 -20.22
C LYS A 49 65.48 -10.07 -19.60
N ALA A 50 65.58 -9.84 -18.29
CA ALA A 50 66.84 -9.98 -17.56
C ALA A 50 67.46 -11.37 -17.78
N GLY A 51 68.76 -11.42 -18.08
CA GLY A 51 69.52 -12.66 -18.32
C GLY A 51 69.46 -13.23 -19.75
N GLN A 52 68.67 -12.63 -20.65
CA GLN A 52 68.68 -13.02 -22.07
C GLN A 52 69.83 -12.35 -22.83
N THR A 53 70.43 -13.04 -23.79
CA THR A 53 71.50 -12.47 -24.60
C THR A 53 70.94 -11.46 -25.61
N PRO A 54 71.51 -10.24 -25.68
CA PRO A 54 71.09 -9.26 -26.66
C PRO A 54 71.40 -9.77 -28.08
N PRO A 55 70.56 -9.43 -29.07
CA PRO A 55 70.77 -9.85 -30.44
C PRO A 55 72.07 -9.23 -30.98
N ALA A 56 72.89 -10.05 -31.65
CA ALA A 56 74.18 -9.63 -32.19
C ALA A 56 74.07 -8.77 -33.46
N ASN A 57 72.88 -8.73 -34.08
CA ASN A 57 72.58 -8.02 -35.32
C ASN A 57 71.25 -7.26 -35.20
N ASN A 58 70.95 -6.46 -36.22
CA ASN A 58 69.68 -5.74 -36.35
C ASN A 58 68.47 -6.68 -36.19
N VAL A 59 67.46 -6.21 -35.47
CA VAL A 59 66.21 -6.94 -35.22
C VAL A 59 65.14 -6.44 -36.19
N LEU A 60 64.46 -7.35 -36.87
CA LEU A 60 63.22 -7.07 -37.58
C LEU A 60 62.05 -7.22 -36.60
N ILE A 61 61.21 -6.20 -36.48
CA ILE A 61 60.02 -6.22 -35.62
C ILE A 61 58.79 -6.17 -36.51
N THR A 62 57.97 -7.21 -36.43
CA THR A 62 56.64 -7.27 -37.06
C THR A 62 55.60 -7.11 -35.96
N PHE A 63 54.67 -6.17 -36.11
CA PHE A 63 53.59 -5.93 -35.16
C PHE A 63 52.31 -5.55 -35.91
N ASP A 64 51.18 -5.94 -35.33
CA ASP A 64 49.86 -5.45 -35.71
C ASP A 64 49.47 -4.31 -34.77
N TYR A 65 48.77 -3.31 -35.30
CA TYR A 65 48.22 -2.20 -34.51
C TYR A 65 46.90 -1.73 -35.10
N PHE A 66 46.02 -1.18 -34.26
CA PHE A 66 44.81 -0.51 -34.71
C PHE A 66 45.14 0.91 -35.15
N SER A 67 44.81 1.27 -36.40
CA SER A 67 44.94 2.65 -36.85
C SER A 67 43.87 3.51 -36.18
N HIS A 68 44.30 4.68 -35.70
CA HIS A 68 43.40 5.60 -35.03
C HIS A 68 42.79 6.54 -36.07
N SER A 69 41.48 6.75 -35.99
CA SER A 69 40.79 7.68 -36.88
C SER A 69 41.12 9.14 -36.56
N ALA A 70 40.56 10.08 -37.32
CA ALA A 70 40.87 11.51 -37.30
C ALA A 70 40.85 12.15 -35.89
N ALA A 71 41.43 13.35 -35.79
CA ALA A 71 41.47 14.16 -34.57
C ALA A 71 40.09 14.26 -33.91
N ASN A 72 40.09 14.32 -32.57
CA ASN A 72 38.90 14.41 -31.72
C ASN A 72 37.93 13.20 -31.74
N SER A 73 38.46 11.96 -31.69
CA SER A 73 37.65 10.72 -31.67
C SER A 73 37.76 9.95 -30.34
N TYR A 74 36.77 9.10 -30.04
CA TYR A 74 36.77 8.19 -28.88
C TYR A 74 36.94 6.73 -29.32
N PHE A 75 37.36 5.86 -28.40
CA PHE A 75 37.36 4.42 -28.62
C PHE A 75 36.14 3.78 -27.95
N SER A 76 35.53 2.84 -28.65
CA SER A 76 34.43 2.02 -28.14
C SER A 76 34.61 0.59 -28.63
N VAL A 77 33.69 -0.31 -28.28
CA VAL A 77 33.68 -1.69 -28.80
C VAL A 77 33.84 -1.74 -30.33
N ASP A 78 33.21 -0.82 -31.06
CA ASP A 78 33.26 -0.77 -32.53
C ASP A 78 34.64 -0.39 -33.09
N SER A 79 35.56 0.10 -32.24
CA SER A 79 36.94 0.42 -32.62
C SER A 79 37.82 -0.83 -32.78
N TYR A 80 37.41 -1.98 -32.25
CA TYR A 80 38.15 -3.25 -32.30
C TYR A 80 37.68 -4.14 -33.45
N THR A 81 37.83 -3.67 -34.70
CA THR A 81 37.42 -4.44 -35.87
C THR A 81 38.24 -5.72 -36.03
N ASN A 82 37.59 -6.85 -36.34
CA ASN A 82 38.20 -8.18 -36.48
C ASN A 82 38.79 -8.78 -35.18
N VAL A 83 38.35 -8.29 -34.02
CA VAL A 83 38.53 -8.96 -32.73
C VAL A 83 37.15 -9.46 -32.29
N ASP A 84 37.04 -10.74 -31.94
CA ASP A 84 35.80 -11.25 -31.37
C ASP A 84 35.48 -10.48 -30.09
N TYR A 85 34.20 -10.22 -29.84
CA TYR A 85 33.79 -9.38 -28.71
C TYR A 85 34.46 -9.84 -27.42
N ALA A 86 34.53 -11.16 -27.15
CA ALA A 86 35.18 -11.77 -25.98
C ALA A 86 36.68 -11.47 -25.84
N ASP A 87 37.39 -11.20 -26.92
CA ASP A 87 38.86 -11.05 -26.95
C ASP A 87 39.31 -9.58 -26.88
N ILE A 88 38.38 -8.63 -26.78
CA ILE A 88 38.70 -7.21 -26.60
C ILE A 88 39.51 -7.03 -25.29
N PRO A 89 40.70 -6.40 -25.33
CA PRO A 89 41.58 -6.33 -24.17
C PRO A 89 41.01 -5.50 -23.03
N ALA A 90 41.44 -5.79 -21.80
CA ALA A 90 41.17 -4.97 -20.63
C ALA A 90 42.34 -4.02 -20.35
N PHE A 91 42.05 -2.79 -19.95
CA PHE A 91 43.05 -1.86 -19.44
C PHE A 91 43.19 -2.05 -17.92
N THR A 92 44.42 -2.20 -17.43
CA THR A 92 44.71 -2.17 -16.00
C THR A 92 45.52 -0.91 -15.70
N SER A 93 44.96 -0.02 -14.90
CA SER A 93 45.60 1.23 -14.50
C SER A 93 46.95 0.95 -13.82
N PRO A 94 48.08 1.46 -14.34
CA PRO A 94 49.39 1.27 -13.72
C PRO A 94 49.51 1.96 -12.35
N THR A 95 48.70 2.99 -12.08
CA THR A 95 48.76 3.77 -10.83
C THR A 95 47.78 3.25 -9.78
N THR A 96 46.54 2.89 -10.18
CA THR A 96 45.49 2.49 -9.23
C THR A 96 45.30 0.97 -9.12
N GLY A 97 45.84 0.20 -10.06
CA GLY A 97 45.60 -1.25 -10.18
C GLY A 97 44.17 -1.61 -10.62
N THR A 98 43.32 -0.61 -10.90
CA THR A 98 41.94 -0.85 -11.33
C THR A 98 41.92 -1.43 -12.74
N ARG A 99 41.31 -2.61 -12.90
CA ARG A 99 41.07 -3.23 -14.20
C ARG A 99 39.72 -2.76 -14.78
N LYS A 100 39.74 -2.28 -16.02
CA LYS A 100 38.59 -1.81 -16.80
C LYS A 100 38.53 -2.59 -18.11
N GLU A 101 37.37 -3.17 -18.40
CA GLU A 101 37.13 -3.85 -19.66
C GLU A 101 36.87 -2.79 -20.75
N LEU A 102 37.72 -2.72 -21.78
CA LEU A 102 37.62 -1.68 -22.81
C LEU A 102 36.36 -1.83 -23.69
N ARG A 103 35.79 -3.04 -23.72
CA ARG A 103 34.48 -3.35 -24.32
C ARG A 103 33.32 -2.57 -23.69
N ASP A 104 33.41 -2.24 -22.39
CA ASP A 104 32.35 -1.61 -21.59
C ASP A 104 32.65 -0.13 -21.31
N CYS A 105 33.59 0.46 -22.06
CA CYS A 105 34.04 1.82 -21.88
C CYS A 105 33.88 2.62 -23.17
N VAL A 106 33.51 3.89 -23.03
CA VAL A 106 33.76 4.90 -24.06
C VAL A 106 35.03 5.63 -23.63
N ASP A 107 36.13 5.35 -24.31
CA ASP A 107 37.46 5.81 -23.91
C ASP A 107 37.85 7.08 -24.70
N PHE A 108 38.03 8.18 -23.99
CA PHE A 108 38.40 9.48 -24.55
C PHE A 108 39.88 9.80 -24.42
N ARG A 109 40.71 8.89 -23.90
CA ARG A 109 42.14 9.13 -23.70
C ARG A 109 42.81 9.48 -25.03
N PRO A 110 43.56 10.59 -25.13
CA PRO A 110 44.29 10.93 -26.35
C PRO A 110 45.37 9.89 -26.63
N TYR A 111 45.82 9.82 -27.88
CA TYR A 111 46.90 8.91 -28.30
C TYR A 111 48.12 9.67 -28.80
N LYS A 112 49.28 9.02 -28.80
CA LYS A 112 50.53 9.56 -29.34
C LYS A 112 50.69 9.18 -30.81
N GLY A 113 50.94 10.18 -31.67
CA GLY A 113 51.05 9.99 -33.12
C GLY A 113 52.26 9.12 -33.50
N PHE A 114 52.10 8.26 -34.52
CA PHE A 114 53.19 7.44 -35.06
C PHE A 114 54.18 8.28 -35.88
N ALA A 115 55.47 7.93 -35.83
CA ALA A 115 56.52 8.71 -36.47
C ALA A 115 56.51 8.52 -37.99
N ASN A 116 56.00 9.50 -38.73
CA ASN A 116 56.14 9.53 -40.19
C ASN A 116 56.62 10.90 -40.70
N GLY A 117 57.71 11.42 -40.14
CA GLY A 117 58.46 12.58 -40.66
C GLY A 117 57.72 13.91 -40.85
N ASP A 118 56.42 13.96 -40.58
CA ASP A 118 55.53 15.07 -40.84
C ASP A 118 55.21 15.80 -39.52
N THR A 119 55.63 17.06 -39.45
CA THR A 119 55.39 17.97 -38.31
C THR A 119 54.17 18.86 -38.51
N THR A 120 53.42 18.68 -39.60
CA THR A 120 52.40 19.61 -40.08
C THR A 120 51.02 19.00 -40.29
N THR A 121 50.90 17.70 -40.56
CA THR A 121 49.60 17.02 -40.66
C THR A 121 49.22 16.29 -39.38
N THR A 122 47.94 16.37 -38.99
CA THR A 122 47.40 15.60 -37.88
C THR A 122 47.12 14.17 -38.35
N PRO A 123 47.69 13.13 -37.70
CA PRO A 123 48.35 13.18 -36.39
C PRO A 123 49.85 13.55 -36.44
N ILE A 124 50.26 14.50 -35.58
CA ILE A 124 51.66 14.98 -35.47
C ILE A 124 52.54 13.86 -34.89
N ALA A 125 53.61 13.50 -35.61
CA ALA A 125 54.55 12.46 -35.22
C ALA A 125 55.15 12.67 -33.81
N GLY A 126 55.06 11.67 -32.93
CA GLY A 126 55.72 11.66 -31.63
C GLY A 126 55.11 12.57 -30.54
N ALA A 127 54.04 13.30 -30.85
CA ALA A 127 53.30 14.15 -29.91
C ALA A 127 51.95 13.52 -29.51
N ILE A 128 51.46 13.85 -28.31
CA ILE A 128 50.10 13.53 -27.87
C ILE A 128 49.13 14.36 -28.74
N GLN A 129 48.18 13.70 -29.40
CA GLN A 129 47.19 14.39 -30.22
C GLN A 129 46.21 15.16 -29.35
N LYS A 130 45.82 16.36 -29.81
CA LYS A 130 44.77 17.13 -29.14
C LYS A 130 43.43 16.39 -29.27
N GLN A 131 42.68 16.41 -28.17
CA GLN A 131 41.32 15.92 -28.06
C GLN A 131 40.49 17.06 -27.46
N ASP A 132 40.04 17.97 -28.33
CA ASP A 132 39.33 19.18 -27.92
C ASP A 132 37.85 18.89 -27.59
N ASP A 133 37.32 17.71 -27.96
CA ASP A 133 35.92 17.29 -27.77
C ASP A 133 35.74 16.28 -26.61
N MET A 134 36.66 16.25 -25.64
CA MET A 134 36.49 15.44 -24.42
C MET A 134 35.33 15.99 -23.57
N PRO A 135 34.40 15.14 -23.09
CA PRO A 135 33.35 15.60 -22.18
C PRO A 135 33.94 16.25 -20.92
N ASP A 136 33.64 17.53 -20.70
CA ASP A 136 33.99 18.28 -19.51
C ASP A 136 32.73 18.89 -18.87
N ALA A 137 32.88 19.67 -17.80
CA ALA A 137 31.73 20.29 -17.11
C ALA A 137 30.91 21.28 -17.98
N LYS A 138 31.39 21.67 -19.17
CA LYS A 138 30.75 22.59 -20.11
C LYS A 138 30.30 21.92 -21.41
N VAL A 139 30.74 20.70 -21.70
CA VAL A 139 30.43 19.95 -22.92
C VAL A 139 29.57 18.73 -22.61
N GLN A 140 28.33 18.71 -23.11
CA GLN A 140 27.39 17.60 -22.95
C GLN A 140 27.58 16.55 -24.06
N MET A 141 27.75 15.28 -23.68
CA MET A 141 27.71 14.15 -24.61
C MET A 141 26.31 13.54 -24.65
N SER A 142 25.80 13.25 -25.85
CA SER A 142 24.59 12.46 -26.05
C SER A 142 24.92 11.24 -26.92
N ALA A 143 24.54 10.05 -26.46
CA ALA A 143 24.79 8.79 -27.17
C ALA A 143 23.55 7.89 -27.09
N ASN A 144 23.31 7.15 -28.17
CA ASN A 144 22.30 6.08 -28.20
C ASN A 144 23.06 4.76 -28.01
N VAL A 145 22.79 4.03 -26.92
CA VAL A 145 23.47 2.77 -26.57
C VAL A 145 22.48 1.62 -26.62
N ALA A 146 22.91 0.48 -27.17
CA ALA A 146 22.19 -0.79 -27.09
C ALA A 146 23.04 -1.78 -26.29
N TYR A 147 22.45 -2.40 -25.27
CA TYR A 147 23.11 -3.39 -24.40
C TYR A 147 22.13 -4.50 -24.03
N TYR A 148 22.66 -5.66 -23.65
CA TYR A 148 21.85 -6.78 -23.20
C TYR A 148 21.48 -6.61 -21.72
N LEU A 149 20.25 -6.98 -21.37
CA LEU A 149 19.73 -6.93 -20.00
C LEU A 149 19.83 -8.31 -19.33
N PRO A 150 20.11 -8.37 -18.02
CA PRO A 150 20.09 -9.63 -17.28
C PRO A 150 18.66 -10.18 -17.16
N ARG A 151 18.52 -11.50 -16.92
CA ARG A 151 17.22 -12.16 -16.68
C ARG A 151 17.37 -13.32 -15.69
N LYS A 152 16.29 -13.70 -15.00
CA LYS A 152 16.26 -14.88 -14.12
C LYS A 152 15.25 -15.90 -14.63
N ASP A 153 15.65 -17.16 -14.74
CA ASP A 153 14.81 -18.26 -15.24
C ASP A 153 14.64 -19.34 -14.15
N LYS A 154 13.68 -20.26 -14.32
CA LYS A 154 13.52 -21.45 -13.48
C LYS A 154 13.58 -22.72 -14.30
N LEU A 155 14.29 -23.74 -13.84
CA LEU A 155 14.27 -25.08 -14.42
C LEU A 155 13.32 -25.95 -13.59
N THR A 156 12.29 -26.47 -14.25
CA THR A 156 11.21 -27.25 -13.63
C THR A 156 11.11 -28.64 -14.24
N LEU A 157 10.57 -29.60 -13.47
CA LEU A 157 10.27 -30.96 -13.90
C LEU A 157 8.76 -31.15 -13.89
N THR A 158 8.16 -31.29 -15.06
CA THR A 158 6.73 -31.56 -15.22
C THR A 158 6.35 -32.95 -14.71
N LYS A 159 5.05 -33.16 -14.42
CA LYS A 159 4.49 -34.48 -14.09
C LYS A 159 4.80 -35.59 -15.11
N ASP A 160 4.98 -35.21 -16.38
CA ASP A 160 5.35 -36.10 -17.48
C ASP A 160 6.86 -36.39 -17.57
N ARG A 161 7.63 -36.00 -16.55
CA ARG A 161 9.10 -36.16 -16.44
C ARG A 161 9.89 -35.39 -17.50
N VAL A 162 9.31 -34.33 -18.06
CA VAL A 162 9.97 -33.44 -19.01
C VAL A 162 10.53 -32.23 -18.25
N LEU A 163 11.80 -31.91 -18.49
CA LEU A 163 12.42 -30.68 -18.00
C LEU A 163 11.94 -29.49 -18.84
N LYS A 164 11.45 -28.44 -18.18
CA LYS A 164 10.95 -27.21 -18.80
C LYS A 164 11.62 -26.01 -18.15
N VAL A 165 12.09 -25.06 -18.96
CA VAL A 165 12.59 -23.78 -18.47
C VAL A 165 11.44 -22.77 -18.51
N ILE A 166 11.20 -22.11 -17.38
CA ILE A 166 10.30 -20.96 -17.28
C ILE A 166 11.18 -19.72 -17.40
N GLU A 167 11.02 -18.98 -18.48
CA GLU A 167 11.81 -17.78 -18.76
C GLU A 167 11.27 -16.57 -17.99
N GLY A 168 12.16 -15.80 -17.37
CA GLY A 168 11.82 -14.51 -16.78
C GLY A 168 11.94 -13.36 -17.77
N VAL A 169 11.57 -12.16 -17.31
CA VAL A 169 11.63 -10.93 -18.12
C VAL A 169 13.01 -10.29 -17.96
N SER A 170 13.65 -9.91 -19.07
CA SER A 170 14.92 -9.18 -19.04
C SER A 170 14.72 -7.73 -18.57
N THR A 171 15.34 -7.37 -17.44
CA THR A 171 15.25 -6.03 -16.82
C THR A 171 16.54 -5.71 -16.08
N GLU A 172 16.81 -4.44 -15.76
CA GLU A 172 18.01 -4.06 -14.98
C GLU A 172 18.05 -4.69 -13.57
N ASP A 173 16.88 -5.02 -13.00
CA ASP A 173 16.75 -5.75 -11.74
C ASP A 173 15.75 -6.93 -11.90
N PRO A 174 16.20 -8.08 -12.43
CA PRO A 174 15.32 -9.19 -12.82
C PRO A 174 14.75 -9.92 -11.61
N ASN A 175 13.43 -10.14 -11.66
CA ASN A 175 12.71 -10.96 -10.69
C ASN A 175 12.58 -12.42 -11.16
N LEU A 176 12.44 -13.35 -10.20
CA LEU A 176 12.18 -14.75 -10.51
C LEU A 176 10.75 -14.92 -11.06
N PRO A 177 10.55 -15.75 -12.11
CA PRO A 177 9.23 -16.04 -12.63
C PRO A 177 8.39 -16.88 -11.65
N ALA A 178 7.07 -16.82 -11.79
CA ALA A 178 6.14 -17.63 -11.00
C ALA A 178 6.36 -19.14 -11.22
N ASP A 179 6.14 -19.96 -10.20
CA ASP A 179 6.18 -21.42 -10.33
C ASP A 179 4.96 -21.92 -11.13
N ASP A 180 5.18 -22.97 -11.92
CA ASP A 180 4.13 -23.65 -12.67
C ASP A 180 3.57 -24.80 -11.80
N GLU A 181 2.29 -24.73 -11.44
CA GLU A 181 1.61 -25.63 -10.47
C GLU A 181 1.68 -27.11 -10.85
N ASP A 182 1.85 -27.42 -12.14
CA ASP A 182 1.93 -28.76 -12.70
C ASP A 182 3.39 -29.28 -12.80
N SER A 183 4.35 -28.53 -12.27
CA SER A 183 5.77 -28.82 -12.35
C SER A 183 6.50 -28.60 -11.03
N MET A 184 7.60 -29.32 -10.82
CA MET A 184 8.45 -29.20 -9.64
C MET A 184 9.71 -28.42 -10.00
N THR A 185 9.91 -27.24 -9.40
CA THR A 185 11.12 -26.42 -9.61
C THR A 185 12.35 -27.10 -9.03
N LEU A 186 13.37 -27.30 -9.85
CA LEU A 186 14.63 -27.95 -9.49
C LEU A 186 15.78 -26.96 -9.33
N TYR A 187 15.83 -25.93 -10.18
CA TYR A 187 16.86 -24.90 -10.12
C TYR A 187 16.29 -23.52 -10.42
N ASN A 188 16.83 -22.50 -9.75
CA ASN A 188 16.77 -21.12 -10.23
C ASN A 188 18.03 -20.83 -11.05
N LEU A 189 17.89 -20.11 -12.15
CA LEU A 189 18.97 -19.76 -13.07
C LEU A 189 19.10 -18.24 -13.10
N ASP A 190 20.26 -17.71 -12.73
CA ASP A 190 20.57 -16.28 -12.86
C ASP A 190 21.42 -16.08 -14.12
N ILE A 191 20.86 -15.38 -15.09
CA ILE A 191 21.48 -15.14 -16.39
C ILE A 191 21.96 -13.68 -16.40
N PRO A 192 23.26 -13.43 -16.26
CA PRO A 192 23.79 -12.08 -16.24
C PRO A 192 23.61 -11.39 -17.60
N ALA A 193 23.69 -10.06 -17.58
CA ALA A 193 23.72 -9.24 -18.77
C ALA A 193 24.91 -9.69 -19.62
N TYR A 194 24.64 -10.18 -20.83
CA TYR A 194 25.63 -10.73 -21.76
C TYR A 194 26.35 -11.99 -21.26
N THR A 195 25.85 -13.16 -21.66
CA THR A 195 26.37 -14.48 -21.25
C THR A 195 27.37 -14.99 -22.29
N PHE A 196 28.68 -15.04 -21.98
CA PHE A 196 29.71 -15.49 -22.93
C PHE A 196 29.73 -17.01 -23.05
N ASN A 197 29.59 -17.70 -21.92
CA ASN A 197 29.60 -19.15 -21.82
C ASN A 197 28.46 -19.63 -20.93
N ALA A 198 28.04 -20.88 -21.10
CA ALA A 198 27.03 -21.48 -20.23
C ALA A 198 27.44 -21.54 -18.74
N SER A 199 28.74 -21.43 -18.44
CA SER A 199 29.28 -21.36 -17.07
C SER A 199 29.02 -20.02 -16.37
N ASP A 200 28.68 -18.98 -17.12
CA ASP A 200 28.39 -17.65 -16.56
C ASP A 200 26.95 -17.59 -16.01
N VAL A 201 26.13 -18.60 -16.32
CA VAL A 201 24.80 -18.78 -15.74
C VAL A 201 24.97 -19.39 -14.35
N ASP A 202 24.68 -18.60 -13.33
CA ASP A 202 24.67 -19.10 -11.97
C ASP A 202 23.43 -19.97 -11.75
N THR A 203 23.64 -21.19 -11.23
CA THR A 203 22.56 -22.15 -10.98
C THR A 203 22.42 -22.37 -9.48
N GLN A 204 21.20 -22.19 -8.98
CA GLN A 204 20.84 -22.44 -7.59
C GLN A 204 19.98 -23.70 -7.53
N TYR A 205 20.49 -24.76 -6.92
CA TYR A 205 19.73 -25.98 -6.71
C TYR A 205 18.68 -25.81 -5.61
N ILE A 206 17.46 -26.27 -5.87
CA ILE A 206 16.37 -26.36 -4.89
C ILE A 206 16.27 -27.80 -4.41
N ASP A 207 16.51 -28.00 -3.11
CA ASP A 207 16.50 -29.32 -2.49
C ASP A 207 15.07 -29.78 -2.19
N ASN A 208 14.49 -30.55 -3.11
CA ASN A 208 13.15 -31.12 -2.98
C ASN A 208 13.17 -32.43 -2.17
N ARG A 209 13.44 -32.35 -0.86
CA ARG A 209 13.38 -33.53 0.03
C ARG A 209 11.93 -33.83 0.42
N ARG A 210 11.51 -35.09 0.20
CA ARG A 210 10.23 -35.60 0.70
C ARG A 210 10.32 -35.89 2.20
N PHE A 211 9.92 -34.92 3.03
CA PHE A 211 9.62 -35.21 4.42
C PHE A 211 8.19 -35.76 4.53
N THR A 212 7.98 -36.81 5.32
CA THR A 212 6.62 -37.21 5.69
C THR A 212 6.10 -36.27 6.77
N MET A 213 4.78 -36.06 6.88
CA MET A 213 4.18 -35.26 7.96
C MET A 213 4.65 -35.68 9.37
N ARG A 214 5.02 -36.95 9.54
CA ARG A 214 5.59 -37.50 10.77
C ARG A 214 7.05 -37.12 10.99
N ASP A 215 7.84 -37.03 9.93
CA ASP A 215 9.26 -36.64 9.99
C ASP A 215 9.40 -35.13 10.19
N ILE A 216 8.55 -34.33 9.52
CA ILE A 216 8.45 -32.88 9.73
C ILE A 216 8.15 -32.60 11.20
N GLY A 217 7.09 -33.22 11.75
CA GLY A 217 6.72 -33.00 13.16
C GLY A 217 7.74 -33.51 14.18
N LYS A 218 8.68 -34.37 13.81
CA LYS A 218 9.80 -34.79 14.67
C LYS A 218 11.00 -33.85 14.58
N ILE A 219 11.26 -33.32 13.39
CA ILE A 219 12.34 -32.37 13.13
C ILE A 219 11.97 -31.01 13.73
N GLU A 220 10.75 -30.53 13.51
CA GLU A 220 10.17 -29.32 14.13
C GLU A 220 10.29 -29.39 15.66
N LYS A 221 9.76 -30.45 16.28
CA LYS A 221 9.89 -30.65 17.74
C LYS A 221 11.34 -30.68 18.23
N ARG A 222 12.28 -31.23 17.45
CA ARG A 222 13.70 -31.26 17.84
C ARG A 222 14.38 -29.92 17.66
N VAL A 223 14.10 -29.21 16.56
CA VAL A 223 14.60 -27.87 16.27
C VAL A 223 14.05 -26.90 17.31
N ASP A 224 12.75 -26.91 17.59
CA ASP A 224 12.11 -26.10 18.64
C ASP A 224 12.72 -26.36 20.02
N THR A 225 12.96 -27.61 20.39
CA THR A 225 13.62 -27.92 21.66
C THR A 225 15.09 -27.48 21.68
N LEU A 226 15.81 -27.57 20.56
CA LEU A 226 17.21 -27.12 20.47
C LEU A 226 17.31 -25.59 20.47
N GLU A 227 16.38 -24.91 19.82
CA GLU A 227 16.26 -23.46 19.80
C GLU A 227 15.93 -22.94 21.20
N TYR A 228 15.00 -23.59 21.92
CA TYR A 228 14.69 -23.31 23.32
C TYR A 228 15.88 -23.51 24.28
N TYR A 229 16.70 -24.56 24.11
CA TYR A 229 17.85 -24.81 25.00
C TYR A 229 19.14 -24.07 24.60
N THR A 230 19.25 -23.55 23.38
CA THR A 230 20.41 -22.74 22.93
C THR A 230 20.16 -21.24 23.00
N ALA A 231 18.91 -20.81 23.17
CA ALA A 231 18.52 -19.42 23.38
C ALA A 231 18.57 -18.98 24.86
N LEU A 232 19.09 -19.78 25.80
CA LEU A 232 19.71 -19.19 26.99
C LEU A 232 20.92 -18.39 26.47
N THR A 233 20.79 -17.07 26.51
CA THR A 233 21.03 -16.26 25.32
C THR A 233 22.52 -16.17 24.98
N LEU A 234 22.88 -16.35 23.70
CA LEU A 234 24.22 -16.02 23.22
C LEU A 234 24.65 -14.61 23.69
N LEU A 235 23.67 -13.69 23.82
CA LEU A 235 23.85 -12.33 24.31
C LEU A 235 24.12 -12.23 25.83
N GLU A 236 23.41 -12.97 26.69
CA GLU A 236 23.73 -13.09 28.13
C GLU A 236 25.08 -13.74 28.32
N LYS A 237 25.40 -14.77 27.53
CA LYS A 237 26.72 -15.40 27.55
C LYS A 237 27.80 -14.42 27.13
N GLU A 238 27.61 -13.70 26.03
CA GLU A 238 28.53 -12.65 25.59
C GLU A 238 28.70 -11.58 26.67
N ALA A 239 27.61 -11.08 27.25
CA ALA A 239 27.64 -10.13 28.36
C ALA A 239 28.38 -10.69 29.58
N ASN A 240 28.20 -11.97 29.89
CA ASN A 240 28.89 -12.67 30.98
C ASN A 240 30.37 -12.93 30.67
N ASP A 241 30.75 -13.13 29.41
CA ASP A 241 32.13 -13.36 28.97
C ASP A 241 32.91 -12.04 28.78
N VAL A 242 32.25 -10.87 28.69
CA VAL A 242 32.94 -9.57 28.57
C VAL A 242 33.78 -9.27 29.82
N SER A 243 35.11 -9.25 29.71
CA SER A 243 35.97 -8.84 30.82
C SER A 243 35.94 -7.33 31.03
N ILE A 244 35.47 -6.89 32.19
CA ILE A 244 35.42 -5.47 32.57
C ILE A 244 36.42 -5.27 33.69
N LYS A 245 37.46 -4.48 33.43
CA LYS A 245 38.54 -4.22 34.38
C LYS A 245 38.40 -2.83 34.98
N ASP A 246 38.76 -2.72 36.25
CA ASP A 246 38.95 -1.41 36.88
C ASP A 246 40.15 -0.69 36.23
N SER A 247 39.94 0.59 35.93
CA SER A 247 40.93 1.47 35.31
C SER A 247 42.11 1.77 36.22
N ALA A 248 41.94 1.73 37.55
CA ALA A 248 42.99 2.01 38.52
C ALA A 248 43.82 0.77 38.89
N THR A 249 43.16 -0.37 39.12
CA THR A 249 43.79 -1.59 39.66
C THR A 249 44.04 -2.70 38.62
N ASN A 250 43.48 -2.59 37.40
CA ASN A 250 43.53 -3.62 36.35
C ASN A 250 42.93 -4.99 36.75
N THR A 251 42.22 -5.08 37.87
CA THR A 251 41.49 -6.29 38.28
C THR A 251 40.11 -6.34 37.63
N GLU A 252 39.59 -7.55 37.44
CA GLU A 252 38.25 -7.75 36.89
C GLU A 252 37.19 -7.41 37.93
N ARG A 253 36.19 -6.62 37.51
CA ARG A 253 35.07 -6.21 38.35
C ARG A 253 33.98 -7.28 38.33
N PHE A 254 33.38 -7.53 39.49
CA PHE A 254 32.34 -8.53 39.62
C PHE A 254 31.01 -8.01 39.04
N LYS A 255 30.25 -8.89 38.39
CA LYS A 255 28.97 -8.57 37.75
C LYS A 255 27.84 -9.00 38.68
N ASN A 256 27.19 -8.03 39.30
CA ASN A 256 26.07 -8.28 40.23
C ASN A 256 24.74 -8.52 39.51
N GLY A 257 24.60 -8.05 38.27
CA GLY A 257 23.43 -8.31 37.45
C GLY A 257 23.68 -8.05 35.98
N ILE A 258 22.99 -8.80 35.12
CA ILE A 258 23.04 -8.65 33.66
C ILE A 258 21.59 -8.56 33.17
N MET A 259 21.32 -7.53 32.36
CA MET A 259 20.06 -7.38 31.64
C MET A 259 20.41 -7.23 30.16
N VAL A 260 19.77 -8.05 29.32
CA VAL A 260 19.93 -7.99 27.87
C VAL A 260 18.59 -7.79 27.19
N ASP A 261 18.58 -7.07 26.09
CA ASP A 261 17.46 -7.02 25.16
C ASP A 261 17.98 -7.26 23.75
N SER A 262 17.32 -8.19 23.05
CA SER A 262 17.58 -8.49 21.63
C SER A 262 16.46 -7.96 20.74
N PHE A 263 15.55 -7.15 21.29
CA PHE A 263 14.44 -6.49 20.59
C PHE A 263 13.55 -7.47 19.79
N ASN A 264 13.34 -8.68 20.32
CA ASN A 264 12.39 -9.66 19.76
C ASN A 264 10.92 -9.29 20.04
N GLY A 265 10.68 -8.35 20.96
CA GLY A 265 9.34 -7.89 21.33
C GLY A 265 9.39 -6.88 22.47
N HIS A 266 8.22 -6.60 23.07
CA HIS A 266 8.07 -5.59 24.12
C HIS A 266 8.11 -6.17 25.55
N ASN A 267 8.70 -7.35 25.72
CA ASN A 267 8.78 -8.05 27.00
C ASN A 267 9.69 -7.35 28.02
N ILE A 268 10.74 -6.68 27.53
CA ILE A 268 11.74 -5.98 28.36
C ILE A 268 11.46 -4.48 28.50
N GLY A 269 10.94 -3.84 27.45
CA GLY A 269 10.52 -2.45 27.47
C GLY A 269 9.31 -2.20 28.38
N ASP A 270 9.27 -1.05 29.05
CA ASP A 270 8.11 -0.62 29.82
C ASP A 270 7.15 0.21 28.96
N VAL A 271 6.32 -0.50 28.21
CA VAL A 271 5.31 0.10 27.31
C VAL A 271 4.17 0.80 28.06
N SER A 272 4.01 0.54 29.36
CA SER A 272 2.98 1.18 30.19
C SER A 272 3.38 2.59 30.61
N ASN A 273 4.68 2.89 30.61
CA ASN A 273 5.20 4.21 30.91
C ASN A 273 4.85 5.22 29.80
N GLU A 274 4.27 6.37 30.16
CA GLU A 274 3.88 7.43 29.21
C GLU A 274 5.04 7.92 28.34
N ASP A 275 6.26 7.92 28.89
CA ASP A 275 7.47 8.33 28.20
C ASP A 275 8.06 7.27 27.27
N PHE A 276 7.48 6.06 27.20
CA PHE A 276 7.88 5.05 26.23
C PHE A 276 7.41 5.45 24.81
N LYS A 277 8.33 6.00 24.03
CA LYS A 277 8.13 6.53 22.67
C LYS A 277 9.13 5.90 21.69
N ALA A 278 9.21 4.58 21.64
CA ALA A 278 10.02 3.86 20.66
C ALA A 278 9.20 2.74 19.99
N ALA A 279 9.69 2.28 18.84
CA ALA A 279 9.15 1.12 18.13
C ALA A 279 10.16 -0.02 18.04
N ILE A 280 9.66 -1.25 17.98
CA ILE A 280 10.47 -2.46 17.82
C ILE A 280 10.05 -3.17 16.53
N ASP A 281 11.04 -3.49 15.69
CA ASP A 281 10.87 -4.39 14.54
C ASP A 281 11.13 -5.83 14.98
N PHE A 282 10.08 -6.65 14.97
CA PHE A 282 10.16 -8.04 15.45
C PHE A 282 10.90 -8.96 14.48
N GLU A 283 10.94 -8.62 13.18
CA GLU A 283 11.58 -9.46 12.16
C GLU A 283 13.08 -9.15 12.10
N MET A 284 13.43 -7.86 12.04
CA MET A 284 14.83 -7.42 11.99
C MET A 284 15.50 -7.37 13.37
N LYS A 285 14.71 -7.48 14.45
CA LYS A 285 15.17 -7.45 15.85
C LYS A 285 15.91 -6.15 16.17
N GLU A 286 15.25 -5.04 15.87
CA GLU A 286 15.84 -3.71 16.03
C GLU A 286 14.88 -2.72 16.69
N LEU A 287 15.43 -1.93 17.62
CA LEU A 287 14.83 -0.74 18.19
C LEU A 287 14.94 0.44 17.22
N ARG A 288 13.86 1.18 17.08
CA ARG A 288 13.70 2.30 16.16
C ARG A 288 12.89 3.44 16.81
N PRO A 289 12.91 4.65 16.24
CA PRO A 289 11.92 5.67 16.53
C PRO A 289 10.49 5.15 16.43
N ALA A 290 9.63 5.63 17.33
CA ALA A 290 8.19 5.48 17.16
C ALA A 290 7.77 6.15 15.85
N PHE A 291 6.61 5.76 15.32
CA PHE A 291 6.12 6.28 14.06
C PHE A 291 4.62 6.57 14.14
N SER A 292 4.16 7.42 13.23
CA SER A 292 2.74 7.58 12.92
C SER A 292 2.48 7.07 11.51
N SER A 293 1.41 6.32 11.34
CA SER A 293 0.97 5.81 10.04
C SER A 293 -0.40 6.34 9.72
N ASP A 294 -0.67 6.57 8.44
CA ASP A 294 -2.02 6.86 7.97
C ASP A 294 -2.21 6.30 6.56
N SER A 295 -3.46 6.20 6.12
CA SER A 295 -3.79 5.67 4.80
C SER A 295 -4.63 6.63 3.98
N PHE A 296 -4.33 6.73 2.68
CA PHE A 296 -5.05 7.56 1.73
C PHE A 296 -5.58 6.71 0.57
N MET A 297 -6.77 7.07 0.07
CA MET A 297 -7.33 6.46 -1.14
C MET A 297 -7.00 7.30 -2.37
N PHE A 298 -6.77 6.61 -3.49
CA PHE A 298 -6.61 7.28 -4.77
C PHE A 298 -7.94 7.43 -5.51
N THR A 299 -8.06 8.54 -6.22
CA THR A 299 -9.10 8.78 -7.21
C THR A 299 -8.50 8.76 -8.62
N HIS A 300 -9.27 8.28 -9.59
CA HIS A 300 -8.85 8.23 -11.00
C HIS A 300 -8.90 9.63 -11.61
N ASP A 301 -7.75 10.12 -12.11
CA ASP A 301 -7.68 11.37 -12.86
C ASP A 301 -7.85 11.10 -14.36
N SER A 302 -9.10 11.15 -14.82
CA SER A 302 -9.44 10.90 -16.22
C SER A 302 -8.90 11.95 -17.19
N SER A 303 -8.50 13.13 -16.71
CA SER A 303 -8.00 14.22 -17.57
C SER A 303 -6.52 14.06 -17.91
N GLY A 304 -5.74 13.50 -16.98
CA GLY A 304 -4.34 13.14 -17.20
C GLY A 304 -4.13 11.78 -17.85
N SER A 305 -5.04 10.82 -17.63
CA SER A 305 -4.96 9.44 -18.15
C SER A 305 -4.99 9.37 -19.69
N SER A 306 -4.33 8.35 -20.23
CA SER A 306 -4.36 8.05 -21.66
C SER A 306 -5.79 7.71 -22.10
N ALA A 307 -6.18 8.17 -23.29
CA ALA A 307 -7.50 7.88 -23.88
C ALA A 307 -7.77 6.38 -24.07
N ASN A 308 -6.73 5.54 -24.11
CA ASN A 308 -6.83 4.09 -24.23
C ASN A 308 -6.86 3.38 -22.87
N THR A 309 -7.34 4.06 -21.83
CA THR A 309 -7.61 3.49 -20.51
C THR A 309 -9.04 3.78 -20.12
N ALA A 310 -9.69 2.85 -19.44
CA ALA A 310 -11.09 2.99 -19.04
C ALA A 310 -11.28 2.52 -17.60
N LYS A 311 -11.99 3.34 -16.81
CA LYS A 311 -12.54 2.92 -15.52
C LYS A 311 -13.96 2.40 -15.77
N THR A 312 -14.20 1.11 -15.51
CA THR A 312 -15.52 0.48 -15.60
C THR A 312 -15.87 -0.11 -14.24
N GLY A 313 -16.82 0.53 -13.55
CA GLY A 313 -17.12 0.23 -12.14
C GLY A 313 -15.90 0.53 -11.27
N ASP A 314 -15.46 -0.46 -10.50
CA ASP A 314 -14.32 -0.34 -9.58
C ASP A 314 -12.97 -0.75 -10.22
N LEU A 315 -12.96 -1.23 -11.47
CA LEU A 315 -11.74 -1.65 -12.16
C LEU A 315 -11.27 -0.59 -13.17
N ILE A 316 -9.98 -0.33 -13.19
CA ILE A 316 -9.30 0.34 -14.30
C ILE A 316 -8.61 -0.71 -15.15
N THR A 317 -8.93 -0.70 -16.45
CA THR A 317 -8.30 -1.54 -17.48
C THR A 317 -7.85 -0.68 -18.65
N LEU A 318 -7.24 -1.30 -19.66
CA LEU A 318 -7.14 -0.70 -20.99
C LEU A 318 -8.57 -0.46 -21.54
N ALA A 319 -8.70 0.53 -22.41
CA ALA A 319 -9.95 0.77 -23.11
C ALA A 319 -10.29 -0.43 -24.00
N TYR A 320 -11.58 -0.74 -24.15
CA TYR A 320 -12.04 -1.87 -24.93
C TYR A 320 -13.30 -1.56 -25.72
N SER A 321 -13.46 -2.31 -26.80
CA SER A 321 -14.72 -2.49 -27.52
C SER A 321 -15.37 -3.82 -27.13
N SER A 322 -16.68 -3.97 -27.31
CA SER A 322 -17.35 -5.26 -27.06
C SER A 322 -17.33 -6.12 -28.32
N ALA A 323 -16.92 -7.38 -28.17
CA ALA A 323 -16.92 -8.39 -29.21
C ALA A 323 -17.65 -9.66 -28.74
N ASN A 324 -18.08 -10.50 -29.67
CA ASN A 324 -18.83 -11.71 -29.34
C ASN A 324 -17.86 -12.80 -28.89
N LEU A 325 -18.14 -13.49 -27.79
CA LEU A 325 -17.40 -14.67 -27.35
C LEU A 325 -18.12 -15.96 -27.79
N VAL A 326 -19.27 -16.23 -27.17
CA VAL A 326 -20.13 -17.37 -27.51
C VAL A 326 -21.50 -16.84 -27.88
N VAL A 327 -22.04 -17.32 -29.00
CA VAL A 327 -23.35 -16.91 -29.50
C VAL A 327 -24.16 -18.15 -29.84
N GLN A 328 -25.33 -18.25 -29.23
CA GLN A 328 -26.42 -19.11 -29.70
C GLN A 328 -27.48 -18.15 -30.27
N PRO A 329 -27.64 -18.07 -31.62
CA PRO A 329 -28.58 -17.14 -32.24
C PRO A 329 -29.93 -17.77 -32.64
N LEU A 330 -30.13 -19.07 -32.37
CA LEU A 330 -31.27 -19.82 -32.87
C LEU A 330 -32.36 -19.93 -31.80
N ALA A 331 -33.63 -19.86 -32.21
CA ALA A 331 -34.77 -20.14 -31.35
C ALA A 331 -35.78 -20.99 -32.11
N SER A 332 -36.43 -21.95 -31.45
CA SER A 332 -37.57 -22.70 -32.00
C SER A 332 -38.74 -22.75 -31.01
N ASN A 333 -38.44 -22.73 -29.71
CA ASN A 333 -39.39 -22.87 -28.62
C ASN A 333 -39.09 -21.87 -27.49
N THR A 334 -39.78 -21.99 -26.37
CA THR A 334 -39.61 -21.12 -25.20
C THR A 334 -39.62 -21.92 -23.90
N GLU A 335 -38.91 -21.45 -22.88
CA GLU A 335 -38.86 -22.07 -21.54
C GLU A 335 -39.13 -21.02 -20.45
N ILE A 336 -39.86 -21.43 -19.41
CA ILE A 336 -40.21 -20.58 -18.26
C ILE A 336 -39.07 -20.61 -17.25
N ILE A 337 -38.66 -19.45 -16.71
CA ILE A 337 -37.54 -19.39 -15.74
C ILE A 337 -37.94 -20.02 -14.39
N ASN A 338 -39.16 -19.75 -13.91
CA ASN A 338 -39.69 -20.28 -12.66
C ASN A 338 -41.08 -20.92 -12.87
N PRO A 339 -41.16 -22.17 -13.37
CA PRO A 339 -42.45 -22.83 -13.64
C PRO A 339 -43.18 -23.28 -12.36
N TYR A 340 -42.49 -23.37 -11.21
CA TYR A 340 -43.06 -23.89 -9.96
C TYR A 340 -43.64 -22.80 -9.04
N GLY A 341 -43.51 -21.52 -9.41
CA GLY A 341 -44.06 -20.39 -8.64
C GLY A 341 -43.50 -20.28 -7.23
N THR A 342 -42.25 -20.69 -7.01
CA THR A 342 -41.59 -20.54 -5.71
C THR A 342 -41.29 -19.06 -5.47
N THR A 343 -41.98 -18.45 -4.50
CA THR A 343 -41.79 -17.05 -4.13
C THR A 343 -40.62 -16.92 -3.15
N GLN A 344 -39.39 -16.97 -3.65
CA GLN A 344 -38.20 -16.62 -2.87
C GLN A 344 -37.69 -15.26 -3.33
N LEU A 345 -37.67 -14.29 -2.41
CA LEU A 345 -37.27 -12.92 -2.67
C LEU A 345 -35.90 -12.67 -2.04
N ASN A 346 -34.88 -13.30 -2.64
CA ASN A 346 -33.48 -13.03 -2.37
C ASN A 346 -33.07 -11.77 -3.15
N GLY A 347 -33.06 -10.63 -2.48
CA GLY A 347 -32.66 -9.37 -3.07
C GLY A 347 -31.14 -9.28 -3.27
N GLN A 348 -30.73 -8.50 -4.27
CA GLN A 348 -29.34 -8.11 -4.47
C GLN A 348 -29.05 -6.85 -3.67
N LEU A 349 -27.99 -6.87 -2.86
CA LEU A 349 -27.55 -5.74 -2.05
C LEU A 349 -26.22 -5.21 -2.56
N ILE A 350 -26.18 -3.90 -2.82
CA ILE A 350 -24.98 -3.16 -3.24
C ILE A 350 -24.61 -2.21 -2.12
N LEU A 351 -23.31 -2.15 -1.79
CA LEU A 351 -22.74 -1.29 -0.77
C LEU A 351 -21.76 -0.32 -1.38
N ASN A 352 -21.70 0.88 -0.82
CA ASN A 352 -20.82 1.92 -1.29
C ASN A 352 -20.32 2.80 -0.12
N PRO A 353 -19.00 2.84 0.15
CA PRO A 353 -17.96 2.02 -0.49
C PRO A 353 -18.23 0.51 -0.26
N PRO A 354 -17.83 -0.37 -1.20
CA PRO A 354 -18.11 -1.81 -1.10
C PRO A 354 -17.26 -2.53 -0.06
N ASN A 355 -16.13 -1.94 0.33
CA ASN A 355 -15.18 -2.47 1.30
C ASN A 355 -14.38 -1.32 1.94
N ASP A 356 -13.61 -1.66 2.97
CA ASP A 356 -12.66 -0.73 3.60
C ASP A 356 -11.26 -1.33 3.61
N VAL A 357 -10.29 -0.45 3.38
CA VAL A 357 -8.86 -0.79 3.21
C VAL A 357 -8.03 -0.42 4.44
N TRP A 358 -8.63 0.21 5.44
CA TRP A 358 -7.94 0.64 6.66
C TRP A 358 -8.71 0.26 7.93
N MET A 359 -7.99 0.28 9.04
CA MET A 359 -8.50 -0.05 10.37
C MET A 359 -8.72 1.21 11.21
N ALA A 360 -9.40 1.05 12.34
CA ALA A 360 -9.51 2.11 13.34
C ALA A 360 -8.22 2.21 14.18
N GLU A 361 -7.76 3.44 14.43
CA GLU A 361 -6.57 3.74 15.26
C GLU A 361 -6.96 4.25 16.67
N ASP A 362 -8.22 4.65 16.85
CA ASP A 362 -8.78 5.18 18.09
C ASP A 362 -9.15 4.10 19.13
N GLY A 363 -9.26 2.84 18.70
CA GLY A 363 -9.61 1.70 19.56
C GLY A 363 -8.49 0.68 19.70
N ARG A 364 -8.18 0.27 20.95
CA ARG A 364 -7.21 -0.79 21.26
C ARG A 364 -7.60 -2.12 20.61
N PRO A 365 -6.76 -2.73 19.76
CA PRO A 365 -7.05 -4.01 19.14
C PRO A 365 -7.25 -5.17 20.12
N THR A 366 -7.93 -6.23 19.67
CA THR A 366 -8.05 -7.48 20.43
C THR A 366 -6.81 -8.35 20.19
N VAL A 367 -6.06 -8.66 21.25
CA VAL A 367 -4.89 -9.55 21.20
C VAL A 367 -5.33 -11.00 21.41
N LEU A 368 -5.06 -11.88 20.44
CA LEU A 368 -5.40 -13.30 20.53
C LEU A 368 -4.30 -14.13 21.21
N ILE A 369 -3.03 -13.73 21.03
CA ILE A 369 -1.86 -14.39 21.62
C ILE A 369 -0.90 -13.33 22.16
N ASN A 370 -0.53 -13.48 23.43
CA ASN A 370 0.53 -12.70 24.07
C ASN A 370 1.42 -13.66 24.87
N LEU A 371 2.33 -14.33 24.18
CA LEU A 371 3.28 -15.24 24.81
C LEU A 371 4.50 -14.47 25.26
N GLU A 372 5.00 -14.74 26.48
CA GLU A 372 6.19 -14.08 27.05
C GLU A 372 6.11 -12.54 27.03
N ASN A 373 4.90 -11.96 27.04
CA ASN A 373 4.67 -10.52 27.06
C ASN A 373 5.19 -9.75 25.82
N LEU A 374 5.45 -10.44 24.70
CA LEU A 374 5.98 -9.83 23.47
C LEU A 374 5.03 -8.76 22.88
N ASN A 375 3.72 -8.97 23.02
CA ASN A 375 2.66 -8.10 22.50
C ASN A 375 2.07 -7.16 23.58
N ASP A 376 2.79 -6.89 24.67
CA ASP A 376 2.27 -6.07 25.78
C ASP A 376 1.89 -4.65 25.35
N HIS A 377 2.51 -4.10 24.31
CA HIS A 377 2.15 -2.79 23.76
C HIS A 377 0.69 -2.77 23.24
N TRP A 378 0.18 -3.88 22.69
CA TRP A 378 -1.23 -3.98 22.28
C TRP A 378 -2.19 -4.15 23.45
N VAL A 379 -1.72 -4.62 24.61
CA VAL A 379 -2.57 -4.89 25.79
C VAL A 379 -2.63 -3.69 26.73
N GLN A 380 -1.48 -3.07 27.01
CA GLN A 380 -1.31 -2.04 28.03
C GLN A 380 -0.56 -0.81 27.51
N GLY A 381 -0.08 -0.82 26.27
CA GLY A 381 0.66 0.30 25.70
C GLY A 381 -0.18 1.56 25.54
N ASN A 382 0.52 2.69 25.58
CA ASN A 382 -0.01 4.00 25.24
C ASN A 382 -0.42 4.06 23.77
N GLU A 383 -1.23 5.07 23.40
CA GLU A 383 -1.68 5.28 22.01
C GLU A 383 -2.35 4.02 21.42
N ASN A 384 -3.07 3.26 22.26
CA ASN A 384 -3.71 1.99 21.91
C ASN A 384 -2.75 0.89 21.38
N GLY A 385 -1.43 1.08 21.52
CA GLY A 385 -0.37 0.21 21.01
C GLY A 385 0.14 0.56 19.62
N PHE A 386 -0.53 1.46 18.88
CA PHE A 386 -0.08 1.85 17.54
C PHE A 386 1.24 2.62 17.58
N GLY A 387 2.04 2.49 16.52
CA GLY A 387 3.33 3.18 16.41
C GLY A 387 4.47 2.59 17.25
N LYS A 388 4.23 1.46 17.94
CA LYS A 388 5.23 0.75 18.78
C LYS A 388 5.77 -0.53 18.16
N GLN A 389 5.04 -1.16 17.25
CA GLN A 389 5.57 -2.30 16.48
C GLN A 389 5.80 -1.85 15.04
N TRP A 390 7.07 -1.84 14.61
CA TRP A 390 7.39 -1.46 13.23
C TRP A 390 6.78 -2.44 12.24
N ASP A 391 6.34 -1.91 11.09
CA ASP A 391 5.70 -2.64 10.00
C ASP A 391 4.39 -3.36 10.38
N ASP A 392 3.70 -2.89 11.43
CA ASP A 392 2.39 -3.41 11.83
C ASP A 392 1.33 -3.33 10.70
N TRP A 393 1.37 -2.27 9.88
CA TRP A 393 0.51 -2.09 8.70
C TRP A 393 0.75 -3.15 7.61
N SER A 394 1.94 -3.76 7.55
CA SER A 394 2.18 -4.90 6.65
C SER A 394 1.91 -6.21 7.36
N PHE A 395 2.42 -6.36 8.57
CA PHE A 395 2.39 -7.62 9.28
C PHE A 395 0.97 -8.01 9.71
N ALA A 396 0.20 -7.08 10.28
CA ALA A 396 -1.15 -7.35 10.76
C ALA A 396 -2.26 -7.05 9.72
N TRP A 397 -1.94 -6.31 8.65
CA TRP A 397 -2.98 -5.77 7.77
C TRP A 397 -2.79 -6.08 6.28
N SER A 398 -1.86 -5.41 5.59
CA SER A 398 -1.72 -5.46 4.13
C SER A 398 -0.90 -6.66 3.61
N GLY A 399 -0.18 -7.35 4.49
CA GLY A 399 0.67 -8.51 4.18
C GLY A 399 2.08 -8.16 3.74
N VAL A 400 3.00 -9.07 4.09
CA VAL A 400 4.39 -9.06 3.65
C VAL A 400 4.57 -10.12 2.56
N GLN A 401 5.24 -9.77 1.47
CA GLN A 401 5.58 -10.72 0.42
C GLN A 401 6.73 -11.62 0.91
N VAL A 402 6.46 -12.91 0.99
CA VAL A 402 7.45 -13.96 1.24
C VAL A 402 7.97 -14.39 -0.13
N ASN A 403 8.96 -13.66 -0.62
CA ASN A 403 9.83 -14.23 -1.65
C ASN A 403 11.01 -14.82 -0.89
N ASP A 404 11.29 -16.10 -1.10
CA ASP A 404 12.57 -16.71 -0.69
C ASP A 404 13.71 -16.16 -1.56
N ASP A 405 13.94 -14.84 -1.49
CA ASP A 405 15.00 -14.12 -2.20
C ASP A 405 16.21 -13.98 -1.27
N ASN A 406 16.58 -15.07 -0.60
CA ASN A 406 17.78 -15.11 0.24
C ASN A 406 19.02 -15.43 -0.64
N LEU A 407 19.24 -14.59 -1.65
CA LEU A 407 20.46 -14.60 -2.46
C LEU A 407 21.47 -13.64 -1.83
N ILE A 408 22.36 -14.19 -1.01
CA ILE A 408 23.61 -13.51 -0.65
C ILE A 408 24.36 -13.24 -1.96
N LYS A 409 24.32 -11.98 -2.42
CA LYS A 409 25.11 -11.49 -3.57
C LYS A 409 26.59 -11.46 -3.18
N SER A 410 27.30 -12.58 -3.32
CA SER A 410 28.76 -12.55 -3.41
C SER A 410 29.18 -12.69 -4.86
N ARG A 411 29.44 -11.55 -5.53
CA ARG A 411 30.27 -11.56 -6.74
C ARG A 411 31.57 -12.29 -6.38
N LYS A 412 31.90 -13.35 -7.12
CA LYS A 412 33.16 -14.09 -6.96
C LYS A 412 34.33 -13.17 -7.31
N THR A 413 34.86 -12.46 -6.32
CA THR A 413 36.21 -11.92 -6.35
C THR A 413 36.95 -12.44 -5.12
N SER A 414 37.63 -13.57 -5.31
CA SER A 414 38.70 -14.12 -4.46
C SER A 414 38.37 -14.54 -3.01
N MET A 415 38.67 -15.82 -2.74
CA MET A 415 39.02 -16.50 -1.48
C MET A 415 38.13 -16.36 -0.22
N THR A 416 37.55 -17.52 0.15
CA THR A 416 37.17 -17.99 1.50
C THR A 416 36.24 -17.13 2.33
N SER A 417 34.94 -17.45 2.30
CA SER A 417 34.03 -17.21 3.43
C SER A 417 33.07 -18.38 3.58
N ASN A 418 33.21 -19.13 4.67
CA ASN A 418 32.24 -20.14 5.12
C ASN A 418 31.18 -19.41 5.96
N THR A 419 30.04 -19.05 5.37
CA THR A 419 28.87 -18.58 6.12
C THR A 419 27.73 -19.58 5.96
N VAL A 420 27.42 -20.29 7.05
CA VAL A 420 26.30 -21.23 7.15
C VAL A 420 25.06 -20.45 7.56
N SER A 421 24.07 -20.35 6.66
CA SER A 421 22.74 -19.84 6.96
C SER A 421 21.96 -20.84 7.82
N ARG A 422 21.32 -20.38 8.91
CA ARG A 422 20.57 -21.20 9.88
C ARG A 422 19.07 -20.87 9.94
N PHE A 423 18.47 -20.39 8.86
CA PHE A 423 17.02 -20.10 8.86
C PHE A 423 16.21 -21.34 8.45
N ALA A 424 15.22 -21.69 9.29
CA ALA A 424 14.26 -22.76 9.02
C ALA A 424 13.06 -22.23 8.22
N THR A 425 12.68 -22.95 7.16
CA THR A 425 11.52 -22.65 6.30
C THR A 425 10.21 -22.91 7.06
N ILE A 426 9.41 -21.86 7.31
CA ILE A 426 8.11 -21.99 7.96
C ILE A 426 7.05 -22.35 6.90
N THR A 427 6.66 -23.63 6.83
CA THR A 427 5.53 -24.06 6.00
C THR A 427 4.23 -23.97 6.82
N SER A 428 3.29 -23.12 6.42
CA SER A 428 2.00 -22.98 7.11
C SER A 428 1.10 -24.20 6.87
N GLN A 429 0.48 -24.75 7.92
CA GLN A 429 -0.77 -25.49 7.77
C GLN A 429 -1.84 -24.97 8.72
N ASN A 430 -3.00 -24.66 8.14
CA ASN A 430 -4.27 -24.44 8.82
C ASN A 430 -4.60 -25.62 9.75
N LYS A 431 -4.78 -25.35 11.04
CA LYS A 431 -5.44 -26.30 11.96
C LYS A 431 -6.71 -25.70 12.53
N THR A 432 -7.84 -26.22 12.07
CA THR A 432 -9.13 -26.14 12.75
C THR A 432 -9.08 -26.98 14.04
N ARG A 433 -9.61 -26.43 15.14
CA ARG A 433 -9.56 -26.97 16.51
C ARG A 433 -10.26 -28.33 16.64
N THR A 434 -9.67 -29.28 17.38
CA THR A 434 -10.21 -29.79 18.67
C THR A 434 -9.25 -30.80 19.32
N GLY A 435 -8.97 -30.60 20.61
CA GLY A 435 -8.47 -31.65 21.52
C GLY A 435 -6.95 -31.86 21.61
N ILE A 436 -6.42 -31.58 22.81
CA ILE A 436 -5.13 -32.00 23.38
C ILE A 436 -3.92 -31.08 23.07
N ILE A 437 -3.64 -30.26 24.09
CA ILE A 437 -2.45 -29.50 24.50
C ILE A 437 -1.19 -29.69 23.63
N SER A 438 -0.87 -28.68 22.83
CA SER A 438 0.50 -28.37 22.39
C SER A 438 1.07 -27.34 23.35
N THR A 439 2.19 -27.64 24.02
CA THR A 439 2.73 -26.85 25.13
C THR A 439 3.55 -25.62 24.72
N LYS A 440 3.56 -25.23 23.45
CA LYS A 440 3.85 -23.83 23.06
C LYS A 440 3.00 -23.50 21.82
N PRO A 441 2.03 -22.57 21.90
CA PRO A 441 1.39 -22.04 20.71
C PRO A 441 2.43 -21.23 19.90
N PRO A 442 2.30 -21.14 18.57
CA PRO A 442 3.21 -20.33 17.75
C PRO A 442 3.22 -18.86 18.21
N GLU A 443 4.40 -18.23 18.23
CA GLU A 443 4.59 -16.83 18.67
C GLU A 443 3.72 -15.84 17.89
N THR A 444 3.47 -16.14 16.61
CA THR A 444 2.48 -15.45 15.78
C THR A 444 1.69 -16.44 14.94
N ILE A 445 0.37 -16.26 14.83
CA ILE A 445 -0.44 -17.03 13.89
C ILE A 445 -0.41 -16.29 12.55
N LYS A 446 0.27 -16.87 11.56
CA LYS A 446 0.30 -16.33 10.19
C LYS A 446 -0.78 -17.00 9.34
N ARG A 447 -1.55 -16.19 8.62
CA ARG A 447 -2.42 -16.59 7.52
C ARG A 447 -1.69 -16.29 6.22
N SER A 448 -1.37 -17.32 5.45
CA SER A 448 -0.73 -17.16 4.13
C SER A 448 -1.78 -17.19 3.02
N VAL A 449 -1.58 -16.36 2.01
CA VAL A 449 -2.39 -16.24 0.80
C VAL A 449 -1.44 -16.09 -0.38
N GLY A 450 -1.26 -17.14 -1.18
CA GLY A 450 -0.19 -17.18 -2.20
C GLY A 450 1.17 -16.90 -1.57
N ASN A 451 1.93 -15.97 -2.16
CA ASN A 451 3.25 -15.56 -1.68
C ASN A 451 3.20 -14.43 -0.63
N ARG A 452 2.02 -14.07 -0.09
CA ARG A 452 1.87 -13.02 0.93
C ARG A 452 1.36 -13.64 2.23
N SER A 453 1.93 -13.23 3.36
CA SER A 453 1.45 -13.65 4.68
C SER A 453 1.07 -12.47 5.56
N VAL A 454 0.01 -12.64 6.36
CA VAL A 454 -0.48 -11.68 7.37
C VAL A 454 -0.61 -12.40 8.70
N SER A 455 -0.16 -11.77 9.77
CA SER A 455 -0.40 -12.22 11.13
C SER A 455 -1.81 -11.88 11.57
N ILE A 456 -2.48 -12.85 12.19
CA ILE A 456 -3.79 -12.68 12.83
C ILE A 456 -3.68 -12.66 14.36
N SER A 457 -2.48 -12.45 14.91
CA SER A 457 -2.29 -12.39 16.37
C SER A 457 -3.03 -11.22 17.04
N VAL A 458 -3.34 -10.18 16.26
CA VAL A 458 -4.04 -8.98 16.70
C VAL A 458 -5.16 -8.68 15.70
N ILE A 459 -6.35 -8.33 16.21
CA ILE A 459 -7.50 -7.96 15.38
C ILE A 459 -7.94 -6.54 15.75
N PRO A 460 -7.74 -5.54 14.86
CA PRO A 460 -8.19 -4.18 15.10
C PRO A 460 -9.71 -4.03 14.89
N TYR A 461 -10.25 -2.84 15.16
CA TYR A 461 -11.66 -2.52 14.93
C TYR A 461 -11.87 -1.84 13.56
N ILE A 462 -13.12 -1.86 13.09
CA ILE A 462 -13.57 -1.09 11.92
C ILE A 462 -13.68 0.39 12.32
N ARG A 463 -13.16 1.28 11.48
CA ARG A 463 -13.24 2.73 11.69
C ARG A 463 -14.67 3.24 11.52
N GLY A 464 -14.99 4.35 12.19
CA GLY A 464 -16.28 5.02 12.01
C GLY A 464 -16.42 5.56 10.58
N GLN A 465 -17.43 5.10 9.85
CA GLN A 465 -17.67 5.54 8.46
C GLN A 465 -19.13 5.37 8.05
N LYS A 466 -19.53 6.09 6.99
CA LYS A 466 -20.85 5.93 6.37
C LYS A 466 -20.78 4.92 5.23
N ILE A 467 -21.79 4.07 5.15
CA ILE A 467 -22.01 3.13 4.04
C ILE A 467 -23.38 3.39 3.46
N GLN A 468 -23.41 3.69 2.17
CA GLN A 468 -24.63 3.77 1.38
C GLN A 468 -25.00 2.37 0.90
N PHE A 469 -26.29 2.03 0.92
CA PHE A 469 -26.75 0.73 0.45
C PHE A 469 -27.97 0.85 -0.45
N LEU A 470 -28.07 -0.08 -1.40
CA LEU A 470 -29.22 -0.27 -2.27
C LEU A 470 -29.55 -1.77 -2.37
N ALA A 471 -30.79 -2.12 -2.05
CA ALA A 471 -31.33 -3.46 -2.24
C ALA A 471 -32.35 -3.47 -3.38
N ASN A 472 -32.16 -4.36 -4.35
CA ASN A 472 -33.06 -4.60 -5.48
C ASN A 472 -33.66 -6.01 -5.39
N GLY A 473 -34.91 -6.19 -5.83
CA GLY A 473 -35.57 -7.49 -5.85
C GLY A 473 -35.94 -8.03 -4.48
N VAL A 474 -36.15 -7.14 -3.51
CA VAL A 474 -36.75 -7.50 -2.22
C VAL A 474 -38.28 -7.45 -2.31
N LYS A 475 -38.99 -7.94 -1.28
CA LYS A 475 -40.46 -7.92 -1.21
C LYS A 475 -41.03 -6.50 -1.41
N PRO A 476 -41.86 -6.27 -2.44
CA PRO A 476 -42.46 -4.96 -2.68
C PRO A 476 -43.34 -4.48 -1.52
N ASN A 477 -43.30 -3.16 -1.23
CA ASN A 477 -44.08 -2.50 -0.18
C ASN A 477 -43.89 -3.08 1.25
N ALA A 478 -42.83 -3.86 1.49
CA ALA A 478 -42.51 -4.40 2.81
C ALA A 478 -41.51 -3.50 3.56
N THR A 479 -41.54 -3.57 4.90
CA THR A 479 -40.58 -2.90 5.77
C THR A 479 -39.42 -3.82 6.08
N PHE A 480 -38.19 -3.30 5.98
CA PHE A 480 -36.94 -4.02 6.20
C PHE A 480 -36.19 -3.51 7.43
N TYR A 481 -35.48 -4.43 8.08
CA TYR A 481 -34.67 -4.21 9.26
C TYR A 481 -33.20 -4.49 8.93
N PRO A 482 -32.29 -3.52 9.16
CA PRO A 482 -30.87 -3.68 8.87
C PRO A 482 -30.14 -4.35 10.03
N TYR A 483 -29.41 -5.41 9.71
CA TYR A 483 -28.52 -6.13 10.62
C TYR A 483 -27.09 -6.03 10.10
N PHE A 484 -26.16 -5.67 10.98
CA PHE A 484 -24.73 -5.69 10.71
C PHE A 484 -24.06 -6.66 11.68
N ASP A 485 -23.43 -7.71 11.16
CA ASP A 485 -22.83 -8.80 11.94
C ASP A 485 -23.79 -9.41 12.99
N ASN A 486 -25.03 -9.65 12.56
CA ASN A 486 -26.15 -10.14 13.40
C ASN A 486 -26.59 -9.17 14.53
N THR A 487 -26.13 -7.92 14.53
CA THR A 487 -26.59 -6.87 15.45
C THR A 487 -27.56 -5.94 14.73
N LEU A 488 -28.70 -5.63 15.33
CA LEU A 488 -29.69 -4.70 14.76
C LEU A 488 -29.11 -3.28 14.75
N VAL A 489 -29.04 -2.63 13.59
CA VAL A 489 -28.43 -1.30 13.42
C VAL A 489 -29.42 -0.21 12.99
N THR A 490 -30.71 -0.40 13.28
CA THR A 490 -31.78 0.58 12.96
C THR A 490 -31.49 1.97 13.54
N ALA A 491 -30.91 2.05 14.73
CA ALA A 491 -30.55 3.31 15.38
C ALA A 491 -29.52 4.13 14.57
N ASN A 492 -28.69 3.46 13.77
CA ASN A 492 -27.62 4.06 12.98
C ASN A 492 -27.94 4.10 11.48
N THR A 493 -29.18 3.76 11.10
CA THR A 493 -29.62 3.68 9.70
C THR A 493 -30.71 4.70 9.41
N LYS A 494 -30.69 5.30 8.21
CA LYS A 494 -31.74 6.17 7.69
C LYS A 494 -32.07 5.81 6.22
N PRO A 495 -33.31 5.99 5.76
CA PRO A 495 -33.69 5.75 4.36
C PRO A 495 -33.11 6.82 3.43
N ALA A 496 -33.06 6.50 2.13
CA ALA A 496 -32.72 7.47 1.09
C ALA A 496 -33.81 8.55 0.97
N TYR A 497 -33.40 9.77 0.62
CA TYR A 497 -34.32 10.85 0.30
C TYR A 497 -34.84 10.71 -1.12
N ILE A 498 -36.15 10.87 -1.30
CA ILE A 498 -36.81 10.67 -2.60
C ILE A 498 -37.02 12.02 -3.28
N LEU A 499 -36.51 12.15 -4.51
CA LEU A 499 -36.80 13.26 -5.42
C LEU A 499 -37.74 12.77 -6.52
N THR A 500 -38.82 13.51 -6.80
CA THR A 500 -39.67 13.26 -7.97
C THR A 500 -39.16 14.08 -9.14
N TYR A 501 -39.01 13.44 -10.30
CA TYR A 501 -38.26 13.98 -11.43
C TYR A 501 -39.00 13.79 -12.76
N SER A 502 -38.77 14.71 -13.69
CA SER A 502 -39.17 14.60 -15.10
C SER A 502 -37.99 14.91 -16.03
N ALA A 503 -37.83 14.13 -17.09
CA ALA A 503 -36.80 14.36 -18.10
C ALA A 503 -36.98 15.71 -18.81
N ASN A 504 -35.89 16.45 -19.00
CA ASN A 504 -35.92 17.73 -19.71
C ASN A 504 -35.70 17.50 -21.20
N THR A 505 -36.78 17.50 -21.99
CA THR A 505 -36.76 17.14 -23.41
C THR A 505 -35.93 18.07 -24.31
N LEU A 506 -35.45 19.21 -23.79
CA LEU A 506 -34.63 20.18 -24.51
C LEU A 506 -33.12 19.98 -24.27
N SER A 507 -32.73 19.05 -23.39
CA SER A 507 -31.35 18.74 -23.05
C SER A 507 -30.81 17.55 -23.84
N ALA A 508 -29.54 17.62 -24.25
CA ALA A 508 -28.83 16.47 -24.83
C ALA A 508 -28.57 15.37 -23.79
N ASN A 509 -28.61 15.72 -22.50
CA ASN A 509 -28.37 14.83 -21.36
C ASN A 509 -29.69 14.40 -20.68
N SER A 510 -30.83 14.60 -21.34
CA SER A 510 -32.16 14.41 -20.80
C SER A 510 -32.39 13.00 -20.25
N GLY A 511 -32.79 12.89 -18.99
CA GLY A 511 -33.17 11.60 -18.40
C GLY A 511 -32.03 10.63 -18.13
N VAL A 512 -30.77 11.04 -18.34
CA VAL A 512 -29.60 10.20 -18.10
C VAL A 512 -28.87 10.72 -16.86
N PHE A 513 -29.05 10.07 -15.71
CA PHE A 513 -28.08 10.12 -14.62
C PHE A 513 -27.31 8.80 -14.67
N ASN A 514 -25.97 8.83 -14.65
CA ASN A 514 -25.16 7.62 -14.81
C ASN A 514 -25.14 6.75 -13.53
N SER A 515 -26.30 6.36 -13.01
CA SER A 515 -26.44 5.61 -11.75
C SER A 515 -26.43 4.08 -11.95
N ARG A 516 -26.31 3.60 -13.19
CA ARG A 516 -26.41 2.17 -13.54
C ARG A 516 -25.11 1.39 -13.35
N ALA A 517 -23.99 2.08 -13.14
CA ALA A 517 -22.65 1.49 -13.11
C ALA A 517 -22.07 1.34 -11.68
N GLY A 518 -22.88 1.47 -10.63
CA GLY A 518 -22.38 1.45 -9.24
C GLY A 518 -21.59 2.71 -8.82
N GLU A 519 -21.36 3.64 -9.75
CA GLU A 519 -20.60 4.87 -9.51
C GLU A 519 -21.41 5.93 -8.77
N GLN A 520 -20.80 6.59 -7.77
CA GLN A 520 -21.43 7.71 -7.07
C GLN A 520 -21.68 8.87 -8.02
N VAL A 521 -22.95 9.16 -8.25
CA VAL A 521 -23.36 10.32 -9.03
C VAL A 521 -23.77 11.44 -8.08
N THR A 522 -22.91 12.45 -7.93
CA THR A 522 -23.30 13.68 -7.23
C THR A 522 -24.26 14.48 -8.10
N LEU A 523 -25.49 14.61 -7.61
CA LEU A 523 -26.50 15.49 -8.17
C LEU A 523 -26.33 16.87 -7.57
N THR A 524 -26.43 17.90 -8.40
CA THR A 524 -26.41 19.30 -7.97
C THR A 524 -27.68 20.00 -8.42
N HIS A 525 -28.32 20.74 -7.51
CA HIS A 525 -29.47 21.57 -7.82
C HIS A 525 -29.04 22.98 -8.20
N THR A 526 -29.51 23.47 -9.35
CA THR A 526 -28.98 24.70 -9.99
C THR A 526 -29.17 25.98 -9.15
N SER A 527 -30.28 26.11 -8.42
CA SER A 527 -30.60 27.37 -7.71
C SER A 527 -30.26 27.37 -6.22
N SER A 528 -30.28 26.20 -5.55
CA SER A 528 -29.97 26.12 -4.11
C SER A 528 -28.53 25.70 -3.83
N GLY A 529 -27.82 25.11 -4.81
CA GLY A 529 -26.50 24.54 -4.59
C GLY A 529 -26.50 23.27 -3.74
N ALA A 530 -27.68 22.71 -3.42
CA ALA A 530 -27.81 21.44 -2.71
C ALA A 530 -27.18 20.32 -3.54
N THR A 531 -26.45 19.43 -2.86
CA THR A 531 -25.90 18.23 -3.50
C THR A 531 -26.28 16.97 -2.74
N GLY A 532 -26.24 15.84 -3.43
CA GLY A 532 -26.49 14.52 -2.85
C GLY A 532 -26.06 13.42 -3.79
N THR A 533 -25.70 12.26 -3.24
CA THR A 533 -25.30 11.09 -4.01
C THR A 533 -26.54 10.32 -4.47
N ALA A 534 -26.72 10.13 -5.78
CA ALA A 534 -27.78 9.30 -6.31
C ALA A 534 -27.44 7.81 -6.12
N LEU A 535 -28.35 7.08 -5.45
CA LEU A 535 -28.25 5.64 -5.23
C LEU A 535 -28.98 4.84 -6.32
N TYR A 536 -30.13 5.35 -6.75
CA TYR A 536 -30.98 4.67 -7.72
C TYR A 536 -31.88 5.68 -8.44
N GLN A 537 -32.24 5.38 -9.68
CA GLN A 537 -33.23 6.14 -10.44
C GLN A 537 -34.24 5.19 -11.09
N ASN A 538 -35.50 5.61 -11.10
CA ASN A 538 -36.52 5.06 -11.98
C ASN A 538 -37.03 6.17 -12.92
N SER A 539 -38.06 5.89 -13.72
CA SER A 539 -38.60 6.85 -14.70
C SER A 539 -39.20 8.13 -14.09
N THR A 540 -39.53 8.13 -12.79
CA THR A 540 -40.25 9.23 -12.12
C THR A 540 -39.58 9.72 -10.84
N SER A 541 -38.60 9.02 -10.32
CA SER A 541 -38.03 9.25 -8.99
C SER A 541 -36.55 8.88 -8.91
N ILE A 542 -35.84 9.57 -8.03
CA ILE A 542 -34.43 9.35 -7.74
C ILE A 542 -34.27 9.19 -6.22
N LEU A 543 -33.57 8.15 -5.80
CA LEU A 543 -33.16 7.93 -4.42
C LEU A 543 -31.79 8.57 -4.21
N ILE A 544 -31.67 9.47 -3.23
CA ILE A 544 -30.42 10.15 -2.90
C ILE A 544 -30.01 9.98 -1.42
N SER A 545 -28.72 9.96 -1.14
CA SER A 545 -28.11 9.95 0.19
C SER A 545 -27.03 11.03 0.33
N ASP A 546 -26.39 11.11 1.50
CA ASP A 546 -25.35 12.11 1.83
C ASP A 546 -25.71 13.53 1.37
N LEU A 547 -26.84 14.04 1.89
CA LEU A 547 -27.34 15.36 1.52
C LEU A 547 -26.43 16.46 2.09
N ILE A 548 -25.95 17.31 1.20
CA ILE A 548 -25.20 18.53 1.53
C ILE A 548 -26.07 19.74 1.18
N GLN A 549 -26.25 20.66 2.12
CA GLN A 549 -27.06 21.88 1.94
C GLN A 549 -26.26 23.13 2.27
N GLN A 550 -26.49 24.20 1.52
CA GLN A 550 -25.89 25.51 1.78
C GLN A 550 -26.88 26.39 2.55
N VAL A 551 -26.85 26.31 3.87
CA VAL A 551 -27.77 27.01 4.77
C VAL A 551 -27.30 28.45 4.96
N THR A 552 -28.18 29.43 4.75
CA THR A 552 -27.89 30.85 4.97
C THR A 552 -28.46 31.29 6.32
N MET A 553 -27.65 31.91 7.16
CA MET A 553 -28.07 32.45 8.46
C MET A 553 -28.62 33.87 8.33
N SER A 554 -29.29 34.36 9.37
CA SER A 554 -29.87 35.70 9.44
C SER A 554 -28.86 36.79 9.81
N GLY A 555 -27.63 36.44 10.19
CA GLY A 555 -26.60 37.39 10.62
C GLY A 555 -25.20 36.79 10.70
N ALA A 556 -24.22 37.64 11.05
CA ALA A 556 -22.80 37.29 11.15
C ALA A 556 -22.52 36.32 12.30
N PHE A 557 -21.46 35.52 12.17
CA PHE A 557 -20.97 34.61 13.21
C PHE A 557 -20.18 35.40 14.28
N LEU A 558 -20.32 35.05 15.56
CA LEU A 558 -19.63 35.73 16.65
C LEU A 558 -18.13 35.37 16.72
N ASN A 559 -17.81 34.08 16.53
CA ASN A 559 -16.44 33.58 16.36
C ASN A 559 -16.32 32.79 15.05
N THR A 560 -15.08 32.41 14.71
CA THR A 560 -14.77 31.57 13.55
C THR A 560 -15.35 30.16 13.72
N PRO A 561 -16.26 29.71 12.82
CA PRO A 561 -16.73 28.33 12.81
C PRO A 561 -15.60 27.33 12.57
N VAL A 562 -15.69 26.14 13.18
CA VAL A 562 -14.69 25.07 13.05
C VAL A 562 -15.25 23.96 12.17
N LEU A 563 -14.55 23.63 11.08
CA LEU A 563 -14.97 22.55 10.17
C LEU A 563 -15.01 21.21 10.92
N GLY A 564 -15.99 20.37 10.59
CA GLY A 564 -16.24 19.10 11.26
C GLY A 564 -17.12 19.20 12.51
N GLU A 565 -17.36 20.40 13.07
CA GLU A 565 -18.23 20.53 14.24
C GLU A 565 -19.69 20.19 13.94
N VAL A 566 -20.41 19.70 14.96
CA VAL A 566 -21.84 19.42 14.87
C VAL A 566 -22.63 20.73 15.00
N ILE A 567 -23.53 20.95 14.06
CA ILE A 567 -24.52 22.04 14.09
C ILE A 567 -25.87 21.44 14.43
N THR A 568 -26.53 21.99 15.44
CA THR A 568 -27.90 21.65 15.81
C THR A 568 -28.84 22.80 15.47
N PHE A 569 -29.96 22.50 14.83
CA PHE A 569 -31.03 23.42 14.50
C PHE A 569 -32.22 23.18 15.43
N TYR A 570 -32.85 24.26 15.90
CA TYR A 570 -33.93 24.22 16.89
C TYR A 570 -35.16 24.96 16.39
N SER A 571 -36.35 24.50 16.80
CA SER A 571 -37.61 25.19 16.47
C SER A 571 -37.88 26.41 17.36
N ASP A 572 -37.22 26.50 18.51
CA ASP A 572 -37.48 27.49 19.54
C ASP A 572 -36.23 28.31 19.90
N SER A 573 -36.45 29.53 20.40
CA SER A 573 -35.39 30.46 20.79
C SER A 573 -34.57 29.97 21.98
N ASP A 574 -35.16 29.12 22.81
CA ASP A 574 -34.54 28.58 24.02
C ASP A 574 -33.64 27.38 23.70
N LYS A 575 -33.60 26.95 22.43
CA LYS A 575 -32.82 25.82 21.92
C LYS A 575 -33.13 24.51 22.67
N ALA A 576 -34.40 24.29 23.01
CA ALA A 576 -34.86 23.10 23.73
C ALA A 576 -35.25 21.94 22.81
N THR A 577 -35.80 22.23 21.63
CA THR A 577 -36.34 21.22 20.69
C THR A 577 -35.55 21.20 19.40
N ALA A 578 -34.69 20.19 19.22
CA ALA A 578 -33.88 20.03 18.02
C ALA A 578 -34.73 19.52 16.84
N THR A 579 -34.68 20.22 15.70
CA THR A 579 -35.37 19.87 14.45
C THR A 579 -34.46 19.18 13.44
N ALA A 580 -33.17 19.53 13.44
CA ALA A 580 -32.16 18.91 12.61
C ALA A 580 -30.77 18.98 13.23
N THR A 581 -29.90 18.04 12.86
CA THR A 581 -28.47 18.07 13.17
C THR A 581 -27.68 17.80 11.90
N GLY A 582 -26.50 18.41 11.75
CA GLY A 582 -25.57 18.11 10.66
C GLY A 582 -24.14 18.47 11.03
N THR A 583 -23.19 18.17 10.14
CA THR A 583 -21.77 18.49 10.32
C THR A 583 -21.36 19.64 9.41
N LEU A 584 -20.62 20.61 9.95
CA LEU A 584 -20.11 21.74 9.18
C LEU A 584 -18.99 21.28 8.24
N GLN A 585 -19.13 21.52 6.93
CA GLN A 585 -18.11 21.18 5.93
C GLN A 585 -17.35 22.41 5.42
N ALA A 586 -18.03 23.56 5.35
CA ALA A 586 -17.42 24.82 4.95
C ALA A 586 -18.30 25.98 5.43
N TYR A 587 -17.74 27.18 5.56
CA TYR A 587 -18.52 28.39 5.85
C TYR A 587 -18.06 29.57 4.99
N VAL A 588 -18.94 30.56 4.84
CA VAL A 588 -18.67 31.84 4.16
C VAL A 588 -19.13 32.98 5.05
N ALA A 589 -18.19 33.58 5.79
CA ALA A 589 -18.51 34.67 6.73
C ALA A 589 -19.17 35.88 6.04
N ALA A 590 -18.73 36.24 4.83
CA ALA A 590 -19.24 37.42 4.11
C ALA A 590 -20.72 37.30 3.66
N THR A 591 -21.22 36.08 3.48
CA THR A 591 -22.62 35.83 3.06
C THR A 591 -23.43 35.04 4.08
N PHE A 592 -22.87 34.83 5.28
CA PHE A 592 -23.48 34.10 6.39
C PHE A 592 -23.92 32.67 6.01
N LYS A 593 -23.17 32.01 5.11
CA LYS A 593 -23.51 30.68 4.61
C LYS A 593 -22.72 29.59 5.32
N LEU A 594 -23.39 28.50 5.66
CA LEU A 594 -22.84 27.26 6.19
C LEU A 594 -23.12 26.13 5.19
N THR A 595 -22.11 25.39 4.80
CA THR A 595 -22.27 24.14 4.05
C THR A 595 -22.35 23.00 5.05
N VAL A 596 -23.51 22.36 5.13
CA VAL A 596 -23.82 21.34 6.14
C VAL A 596 -24.03 20.00 5.44
N ASN A 597 -23.33 18.96 5.89
CA ASN A 597 -23.53 17.58 5.44
C ASN A 597 -24.11 16.73 6.59
N SER A 598 -24.38 15.45 6.33
CA SER A 598 -24.83 14.47 7.33
C SER A 598 -26.15 14.86 7.99
N ILE A 599 -26.99 15.59 7.26
CA ILE A 599 -28.20 16.19 7.82
C ILE A 599 -29.15 15.07 8.26
N SER A 600 -29.60 15.14 9.50
CA SER A 600 -30.65 14.31 10.09
C SER A 600 -31.74 15.23 10.60
N GLY A 601 -32.95 15.12 10.06
CA GLY A 601 -34.06 16.03 10.37
C GLY A 601 -34.14 17.24 9.44
N THR A 602 -35.20 18.03 9.56
CA THR A 602 -35.57 19.08 8.59
C THR A 602 -35.09 20.46 9.04
N ILE A 603 -34.27 21.09 8.20
CA ILE A 603 -33.88 22.49 8.37
C ILE A 603 -34.99 23.37 7.80
N ALA A 604 -35.60 24.19 8.63
CA ALA A 604 -36.63 25.14 8.25
C ALA A 604 -36.14 26.60 8.35
N SER A 605 -36.70 27.48 7.52
CA SER A 605 -36.57 28.92 7.73
C SER A 605 -37.02 29.26 9.15
N THR A 606 -36.33 30.18 9.83
CA THR A 606 -36.53 30.58 11.24
C THR A 606 -35.98 29.62 12.30
N ASN A 607 -35.48 28.43 11.95
CA ASN A 607 -34.81 27.59 12.95
C ASN A 607 -33.59 28.31 13.54
N TYR A 608 -33.40 28.19 14.85
CA TYR A 608 -32.21 28.69 15.52
C TYR A 608 -31.06 27.71 15.32
N ALA A 609 -29.85 28.19 15.04
CA ALA A 609 -28.68 27.33 14.82
C ALA A 609 -27.69 27.43 16.00
N ASN A 610 -27.08 26.31 16.35
CA ASN A 610 -26.05 26.24 17.37
C ASN A 610 -24.87 25.37 16.88
N GLY A 611 -23.68 25.98 16.81
CA GLY A 611 -22.40 25.27 16.72
C GLY A 611 -21.49 25.66 17.89
N ALA A 612 -20.68 24.71 18.35
CA ALA A 612 -19.89 24.82 19.58
C ALA A 612 -18.93 26.01 19.57
N SER A 613 -18.43 26.40 18.39
CA SER A 613 -17.35 27.38 18.27
C SER A 613 -17.83 28.82 18.08
N TRP A 614 -18.98 29.04 17.43
CA TRP A 614 -19.34 30.35 16.84
C TRP A 614 -20.69 30.94 17.28
N SER A 615 -21.49 30.18 18.03
CA SER A 615 -22.86 30.58 18.41
C SER A 615 -23.11 30.71 19.92
N THR A 616 -22.08 30.50 20.75
CA THR A 616 -22.17 30.60 22.21
C THR A 616 -22.63 31.99 22.63
N GLY A 617 -23.86 32.10 23.14
CA GLY A 617 -24.48 33.38 23.53
C GLY A 617 -25.16 34.18 22.41
N GLN A 618 -25.26 33.66 21.19
CA GLN A 618 -25.90 34.32 20.05
C GLN A 618 -27.24 33.67 19.67
N SER A 619 -28.24 34.49 19.33
CA SER A 619 -29.52 34.07 18.75
C SER A 619 -29.59 34.45 17.28
N ILE A 620 -29.24 33.50 16.40
CA ILE A 620 -29.31 33.62 14.94
C ILE A 620 -30.25 32.55 14.39
N THR A 621 -30.92 32.87 13.29
CA THR A 621 -31.89 31.97 12.66
C THR A 621 -31.51 31.65 11.22
N VAL A 622 -32.08 30.59 10.66
CA VAL A 622 -31.93 30.24 9.23
C VAL A 622 -32.79 31.16 8.37
N SER A 623 -32.16 31.90 7.46
CA SER A 623 -32.84 32.78 6.48
C SER A 623 -33.16 32.04 5.17
N ALA A 624 -32.33 31.08 4.78
CA ALA A 624 -32.59 30.17 3.65
C ALA A 624 -32.02 28.77 3.95
N THR A 625 -32.80 27.73 3.69
CA THR A 625 -32.44 26.34 4.04
C THR A 625 -31.41 25.74 3.09
N GLY A 626 -31.40 26.15 1.82
CA GLY A 626 -30.43 25.68 0.82
C GLY A 626 -30.59 24.21 0.42
N GLY A 627 -31.74 23.59 0.71
CA GLY A 627 -32.05 22.20 0.35
C GLY A 627 -32.48 22.02 -1.11
N PHE A 628 -32.72 20.76 -1.51
CA PHE A 628 -33.35 20.44 -2.80
C PHE A 628 -34.77 21.03 -2.86
N ALA A 629 -35.14 21.59 -4.01
CA ALA A 629 -36.47 22.16 -4.27
C ALA A 629 -36.90 21.84 -5.70
N THR A 630 -38.08 22.31 -6.12
CA THR A 630 -38.50 22.21 -7.52
C THR A 630 -37.57 23.03 -8.41
N GLY A 631 -37.03 22.44 -9.46
CA GLY A 631 -36.03 23.10 -10.30
C GLY A 631 -35.14 22.12 -11.08
N GLU A 632 -34.15 22.66 -11.78
CA GLU A 632 -33.23 21.85 -12.58
C GLU A 632 -32.20 21.13 -11.70
N VAL A 633 -31.91 19.89 -12.06
CA VAL A 633 -30.86 19.06 -11.46
C VAL A 633 -29.92 18.53 -12.55
N TYR A 634 -28.63 18.48 -12.24
CA TYR A 634 -27.60 18.02 -13.17
C TYR A 634 -26.50 17.22 -12.46
N GLN A 635 -25.68 16.53 -13.25
CA GLN A 635 -24.48 15.80 -12.82
C GLN A 635 -23.21 16.45 -13.41
N GLY A 636 -22.14 16.59 -12.62
CA GLY A 636 -20.81 17.05 -13.07
C GLY A 636 -20.47 18.53 -12.79
N VAL A 637 -19.25 18.96 -13.15
CA VAL A 637 -18.73 20.34 -12.99
C VAL A 637 -18.58 21.00 -14.37
N GLY A 638 -19.16 22.19 -14.55
CA GLY A 638 -19.16 22.93 -15.83
C GLY A 638 -20.58 23.15 -16.36
N ALA A 639 -20.75 23.99 -17.40
CA ALA A 639 -22.05 24.41 -17.95
C ALA A 639 -22.81 23.28 -18.69
N ALA A 640 -23.05 22.16 -18.01
CA ALA A 640 -23.84 21.04 -18.48
C ALA A 640 -25.32 21.43 -18.47
N LYS A 641 -25.99 21.23 -19.61
CA LYS A 641 -27.44 21.37 -19.72
C LYS A 641 -28.12 20.39 -18.75
N SER A 642 -29.17 20.86 -18.05
CA SER A 642 -29.99 20.11 -17.09
C SER A 642 -30.23 18.65 -17.53
N ASN A 643 -29.93 17.68 -16.66
CA ASN A 643 -30.28 16.28 -16.90
C ASN A 643 -31.81 16.11 -16.78
N GLY A 644 -32.42 16.83 -15.83
CA GLY A 644 -33.84 17.22 -15.91
C GLY A 644 -34.36 17.99 -14.70
N ASN A 645 -35.66 17.89 -14.43
CA ASN A 645 -36.37 18.79 -13.51
C ASN A 645 -36.98 18.04 -12.32
N ILE A 646 -36.64 18.48 -11.11
CA ILE A 646 -37.31 18.08 -9.87
C ILE A 646 -38.70 18.70 -9.86
N SER A 647 -39.73 17.86 -9.86
CA SER A 647 -41.14 18.27 -9.84
C SER A 647 -41.73 18.30 -8.43
N ALA A 648 -41.18 17.49 -7.52
CA ALA A 648 -41.51 17.49 -6.10
C ALA A 648 -40.36 16.90 -5.29
N VAL A 649 -40.27 17.30 -4.02
CA VAL A 649 -39.32 16.76 -3.04
C VAL A 649 -40.07 16.04 -1.92
N GLY A 650 -39.42 15.09 -1.24
CA GLY A 650 -40.00 14.43 -0.08
C GLY A 650 -40.45 15.41 1.01
N SER A 651 -41.53 15.09 1.72
CA SER A 651 -42.14 15.99 2.73
C SER A 651 -41.27 16.20 3.98
N ALA A 652 -40.31 15.31 4.24
CA ALA A 652 -39.33 15.42 5.31
C ALA A 652 -37.99 14.79 4.90
N THR A 653 -36.89 15.39 5.36
CA THR A 653 -35.56 14.79 5.25
C THR A 653 -35.45 13.55 6.14
N PRO A 654 -34.71 12.50 5.71
CA PRO A 654 -34.61 11.27 6.46
C PRO A 654 -33.96 11.46 7.83
N THR A 655 -34.52 10.81 8.85
CA THR A 655 -33.94 10.74 10.20
C THR A 655 -33.42 9.33 10.48
N PHE A 656 -32.46 9.21 11.38
CA PHE A 656 -32.07 7.92 11.93
C PHE A 656 -33.26 7.20 12.58
N SER A 657 -33.24 5.87 12.60
CA SER A 657 -34.33 5.00 13.09
C SER A 657 -35.63 5.04 12.28
N ALA A 658 -35.69 5.75 11.16
CA ALA A 658 -36.86 5.73 10.28
C ALA A 658 -37.01 4.36 9.58
N ALA A 659 -38.26 3.96 9.32
CA ALA A 659 -38.57 2.68 8.69
C ALA A 659 -38.05 2.62 7.24
N LEU A 660 -37.33 1.55 6.90
CA LEU A 660 -36.88 1.26 5.54
C LEU A 660 -38.00 0.52 4.80
N THR A 661 -38.70 1.17 3.89
CA THR A 661 -39.80 0.54 3.13
C THR A 661 -39.42 0.43 1.65
N ALA A 662 -39.55 -0.78 1.09
CA ALA A 662 -39.31 -0.99 -0.33
C ALA A 662 -40.43 -0.40 -1.18
N ASP A 663 -40.08 0.08 -2.38
CA ASP A 663 -41.06 0.59 -3.34
C ASP A 663 -41.90 -0.55 -3.97
N ARG A 664 -42.81 -0.19 -4.89
CA ARG A 664 -43.66 -1.16 -5.60
C ARG A 664 -42.88 -2.12 -6.51
N HIS A 665 -41.61 -1.84 -6.81
CA HIS A 665 -40.74 -2.66 -7.65
C HIS A 665 -39.75 -3.48 -6.80
N GLY A 666 -39.83 -3.39 -5.46
CA GLY A 666 -38.92 -4.11 -4.59
C GLY A 666 -37.53 -3.47 -4.46
N VAL A 667 -37.45 -2.14 -4.53
CA VAL A 667 -36.22 -1.36 -4.34
C VAL A 667 -36.25 -0.61 -3.01
N VAL A 668 -35.19 -0.73 -2.21
CA VAL A 668 -35.00 0.01 -0.96
C VAL A 668 -33.55 0.49 -0.86
N GLY A 669 -33.33 1.75 -0.46
CA GLY A 669 -31.98 2.31 -0.30
C GLY A 669 -31.88 3.22 0.91
N GLY A 670 -30.65 3.43 1.39
CA GLY A 670 -30.40 4.24 2.57
C GLY A 670 -28.92 4.38 2.91
N GLU A 671 -28.67 4.88 4.11
CA GLU A 671 -27.34 5.13 4.66
C GLU A 671 -27.23 4.51 6.06
N LEU A 672 -26.18 3.74 6.28
CA LEU A 672 -25.76 3.18 7.57
C LEU A 672 -24.52 3.93 8.04
N THR A 673 -24.53 4.45 9.27
CA THR A 673 -23.32 4.99 9.92
C THR A 673 -22.74 3.94 10.86
N ILE A 674 -21.58 3.37 10.54
CA ILE A 674 -20.88 2.46 11.44
C ILE A 674 -20.27 3.29 12.58
N PRO A 675 -20.63 3.04 13.86
CA PRO A 675 -19.94 3.65 14.98
C PRO A 675 -18.51 3.12 15.10
N ALA A 676 -17.56 4.01 15.38
CA ALA A 676 -16.17 3.65 15.58
C ALA A 676 -16.01 2.62 16.72
N THR A 677 -14.99 1.77 16.64
CA THR A 677 -14.60 0.80 17.69
C THR A 677 -15.66 -0.24 18.12
N THR A 678 -16.79 -0.34 17.40
CA THR A 678 -17.89 -1.25 17.79
C THR A 678 -17.75 -2.64 17.18
N PHE A 679 -17.38 -2.71 15.91
CA PHE A 679 -17.25 -3.97 15.17
C PHE A 679 -15.80 -4.28 14.86
N ARG A 680 -15.37 -5.52 15.10
CA ARG A 680 -14.00 -5.97 14.79
C ARG A 680 -13.77 -6.00 13.28
N ALA A 681 -12.56 -5.71 12.82
CA ALA A 681 -12.17 -5.84 11.43
C ALA A 681 -12.37 -7.29 10.92
N GLY A 682 -12.39 -7.46 9.61
CA GLY A 682 -12.65 -8.73 8.94
C GLY A 682 -13.85 -8.69 7.99
N GLU A 683 -14.38 -9.87 7.67
CA GLU A 683 -15.63 -9.97 6.90
C GLU A 683 -16.82 -9.79 7.85
N LYS A 684 -17.74 -8.89 7.48
CA LYS A 684 -18.97 -8.60 8.23
C LYS A 684 -20.16 -8.67 7.30
N LEU A 685 -21.19 -9.40 7.72
CA LEU A 685 -22.40 -9.53 6.93
C LEU A 685 -23.32 -8.35 7.19
N PHE A 686 -23.65 -7.60 6.14
CA PHE A 686 -24.79 -6.68 6.17
C PHE A 686 -26.00 -7.36 5.55
N ARG A 687 -27.09 -7.41 6.31
CA ARG A 687 -28.34 -8.08 5.96
C ARG A 687 -29.50 -7.10 6.09
N LEU A 688 -30.35 -7.06 5.07
CA LEU A 688 -31.68 -6.48 5.12
C LEU A 688 -32.69 -7.62 5.12
N THR A 689 -33.57 -7.66 6.12
CA THR A 689 -34.59 -8.69 6.28
C THR A 689 -35.93 -8.07 6.60
N ASP A 690 -37.04 -8.66 6.13
CA ASP A 690 -38.39 -8.21 6.49
C ASP A 690 -38.83 -8.64 7.91
N SER A 691 -37.97 -9.36 8.62
CA SER A 691 -38.20 -9.82 10.00
C SER A 691 -37.47 -8.94 11.04
N SER A 692 -38.22 -8.35 11.97
CA SER A 692 -37.66 -7.51 13.05
C SER A 692 -36.78 -8.27 14.04
N THR A 693 -36.89 -9.59 14.13
CA THR A 693 -36.12 -10.48 15.04
C THR A 693 -35.09 -11.36 14.33
N ASP A 694 -34.90 -11.21 13.00
CA ASP A 694 -34.02 -12.07 12.19
C ASP A 694 -34.26 -13.59 12.34
N THR A 695 -35.52 -13.99 12.59
CA THR A 695 -35.90 -15.40 12.72
C THR A 695 -36.31 -15.99 11.38
N VAL A 696 -35.68 -17.12 11.02
CA VAL A 696 -35.86 -17.80 9.72
C VAL A 696 -37.33 -18.10 9.38
N ALA A 697 -38.17 -18.42 10.37
CA ALA A 697 -39.59 -18.73 10.16
C ALA A 697 -40.38 -17.52 9.62
N SER A 698 -40.09 -16.32 10.11
CA SER A 698 -40.78 -15.07 9.77
C SER A 698 -40.17 -14.30 8.60
N THR A 699 -38.99 -14.69 8.12
CA THR A 699 -38.32 -14.03 6.99
C THR A 699 -38.87 -14.52 5.65
N ASP A 700 -39.47 -13.65 4.86
CA ASP A 700 -39.92 -13.97 3.49
C ASP A 700 -39.05 -13.31 2.42
N SER A 701 -38.30 -12.26 2.78
CA SER A 701 -37.37 -11.61 1.89
C SER A 701 -36.10 -11.17 2.60
N VAL A 702 -34.97 -11.41 1.96
CA VAL A 702 -33.65 -11.09 2.50
C VAL A 702 -32.74 -10.59 1.38
N ALA A 703 -31.95 -9.57 1.68
CA ALA A 703 -30.85 -9.13 0.82
C ALA A 703 -29.57 -9.08 1.66
N GLU A 704 -28.47 -9.62 1.13
CA GLU A 704 -27.23 -9.82 1.88
C GLU A 704 -26.02 -9.40 1.07
N LYS A 705 -25.06 -8.76 1.74
CA LYS A 705 -23.74 -8.45 1.20
C LYS A 705 -22.69 -8.51 2.29
N VAL A 706 -21.52 -9.05 1.97
CA VAL A 706 -20.37 -9.07 2.88
C VAL A 706 -19.59 -7.77 2.72
N PHE A 707 -19.56 -6.96 3.78
CA PHE A 707 -18.67 -5.82 3.90
C PHE A 707 -17.30 -6.30 4.43
N ARG A 708 -16.23 -6.02 3.69
CA ARG A 708 -14.89 -6.53 3.99
C ARG A 708 -14.00 -5.41 4.48
N VAL A 709 -13.41 -5.59 5.66
CA VAL A 709 -12.44 -4.66 6.25
C VAL A 709 -11.17 -5.45 6.53
N GLN A 710 -10.35 -5.60 5.49
CA GLN A 710 -9.11 -6.39 5.52
C GLN A 710 -8.12 -5.83 4.49
N GLY A 711 -6.84 -5.70 4.87
CA GLY A 711 -5.78 -5.29 3.96
C GLY A 711 -5.47 -6.35 2.89
N LEU A 712 -5.22 -7.60 3.29
CA LEU A 712 -4.95 -8.72 2.38
C LEU A 712 -6.21 -9.56 2.09
N LEU A 713 -6.52 -9.77 0.80
CA LEU A 713 -7.55 -10.70 0.33
C LEU A 713 -6.94 -11.81 -0.55
N GLU A 714 -7.58 -12.98 -0.53
CA GLU A 714 -7.29 -14.09 -1.43
C GLU A 714 -7.90 -13.82 -2.81
N SER A 715 -7.02 -13.54 -3.78
CA SER A 715 -7.37 -13.16 -5.16
C SER A 715 -7.20 -14.28 -6.18
N ARG A 716 -6.53 -15.38 -5.79
CA ARG A 716 -6.29 -16.54 -6.65
C ARG A 716 -6.59 -17.80 -5.86
N SER A 717 -7.71 -18.44 -6.17
CA SER A 717 -8.11 -19.70 -5.52
C SER A 717 -8.57 -20.67 -6.60
N GLY A 718 -7.83 -21.75 -6.77
CA GLY A 718 -8.06 -22.72 -7.85
C GLY A 718 -7.99 -22.07 -9.24
N ARG A 719 -8.98 -22.39 -10.09
CA ARG A 719 -9.05 -21.95 -11.50
C ARG A 719 -9.62 -20.54 -11.69
N ILE A 720 -9.70 -19.74 -10.63
CA ILE A 720 -10.30 -18.40 -10.64
C ILE A 720 -9.24 -17.36 -10.25
N SER A 721 -9.12 -16.31 -11.06
CA SER A 721 -8.27 -15.14 -10.81
C SER A 721 -9.15 -13.89 -10.78
N SER A 722 -9.26 -13.24 -9.62
CA SER A 722 -10.07 -12.03 -9.44
C SER A 722 -9.51 -11.14 -8.34
N THR A 723 -9.71 -9.82 -8.42
CA THR A 723 -9.32 -8.90 -7.33
C THR A 723 -10.17 -9.07 -6.07
N ARG A 724 -11.26 -9.85 -6.14
CA ARG A 724 -12.21 -10.09 -5.04
C ARG A 724 -12.49 -11.59 -4.88
N PRO A 725 -12.67 -12.08 -3.65
CA PRO A 725 -13.06 -13.46 -3.42
C PRO A 725 -14.52 -13.69 -3.88
N MET A 726 -14.80 -14.93 -4.23
CA MET A 726 -16.12 -15.38 -4.64
C MET A 726 -17.14 -15.20 -3.52
N GLU A 727 -18.33 -14.73 -3.86
CA GLU A 727 -19.40 -14.60 -2.88
C GLU A 727 -20.19 -15.91 -2.81
N SER A 728 -20.38 -16.42 -1.59
CA SER A 728 -21.32 -17.49 -1.32
C SER A 728 -22.61 -16.89 -0.81
N LYS A 729 -23.74 -17.28 -1.41
CA LYS A 729 -25.08 -16.86 -0.97
C LYS A 729 -25.90 -18.05 -0.54
N ARG A 730 -26.82 -17.82 0.41
CA ARG A 730 -27.81 -18.82 0.76
C ARG A 730 -28.72 -19.09 -0.44
N GLU A 731 -29.04 -20.34 -0.68
CA GLU A 731 -29.93 -20.74 -1.77
C GLU A 731 -31.40 -20.45 -1.43
N ASN A 732 -31.76 -20.47 -0.14
CA ASN A 732 -33.14 -20.30 0.34
C ASN A 732 -33.21 -19.30 1.50
N VAL A 733 -34.20 -18.39 1.47
CA VAL A 733 -34.51 -17.46 2.57
C VAL A 733 -34.75 -18.17 3.90
N LYS A 734 -35.34 -19.37 3.84
CA LYS A 734 -35.67 -20.21 5.01
C LYS A 734 -34.48 -21.06 5.51
N GLU A 735 -33.25 -20.77 5.08
CA GLU A 735 -32.02 -21.40 5.60
C GLU A 735 -31.09 -20.34 6.21
N LYS A 736 -30.38 -20.71 7.29
CA LYS A 736 -29.38 -19.84 7.95
C LYS A 736 -27.94 -20.08 7.46
N HIS A 737 -27.71 -21.15 6.68
CA HIS A 737 -26.37 -21.55 6.23
C HIS A 737 -26.23 -21.42 4.73
N THR A 738 -25.05 -21.01 4.27
CA THR A 738 -24.61 -21.07 2.89
C THR A 738 -24.24 -22.51 2.54
N THR A 739 -24.92 -23.13 1.58
CA THR A 739 -24.63 -24.50 1.13
C THR A 739 -23.34 -24.54 0.31
N GLN A 740 -22.44 -25.50 0.54
CA GLN A 740 -21.12 -25.53 -0.13
C GLN A 740 -21.07 -26.47 -1.36
N ASP A 741 -21.88 -27.52 -1.39
CA ASP A 741 -21.92 -28.50 -2.48
C ASP A 741 -23.25 -29.29 -2.44
N THR A 742 -23.71 -29.77 -3.60
CA THR A 742 -24.90 -30.60 -3.79
C THR A 742 -24.68 -32.03 -3.24
N ILE A 743 -23.44 -32.54 -3.25
CA ILE A 743 -23.12 -33.93 -2.85
C ILE A 743 -22.98 -34.09 -1.32
N ASN A 744 -22.49 -33.06 -0.61
CA ASN A 744 -22.33 -33.05 0.85
C ASN A 744 -23.41 -32.22 1.56
N ARG A 745 -24.63 -32.27 1.05
CA ARG A 745 -25.74 -31.46 1.53
C ARG A 745 -26.31 -31.99 2.85
N ILE A 746 -25.86 -31.47 3.99
CA ILE A 746 -26.56 -31.61 5.27
C ILE A 746 -27.57 -30.46 5.39
N SER A 747 -28.63 -30.48 4.57
CA SER A 747 -29.76 -29.54 4.72
C SER A 747 -31.02 -30.31 5.08
N THR A 748 -31.80 -29.76 6.01
CA THR A 748 -33.14 -30.24 6.40
C THR A 748 -34.25 -29.71 5.49
N SER A 749 -33.92 -28.93 4.44
CA SER A 749 -34.88 -28.31 3.53
C SER A 749 -35.46 -29.29 2.51
N THR A 750 -36.78 -29.23 2.33
CA THR A 750 -37.55 -29.96 1.29
C THR A 750 -37.80 -29.12 0.03
N ASN A 751 -37.31 -27.88 -0.03
CA ASN A 751 -37.50 -26.94 -1.14
C ASN A 751 -36.16 -26.68 -1.85
N TRP A 752 -35.80 -27.57 -2.78
CA TRP A 752 -34.60 -27.47 -3.60
C TRP A 752 -34.87 -26.58 -4.82
N ILE A 753 -33.89 -25.77 -5.26
CA ILE A 753 -34.07 -24.93 -6.46
C ILE A 753 -32.83 -25.08 -7.33
N ASN A 754 -33.00 -25.80 -8.44
CA ASN A 754 -32.05 -25.78 -9.53
C ASN A 754 -32.56 -24.77 -10.56
N PRO A 755 -31.97 -23.57 -10.66
CA PRO A 755 -32.41 -22.55 -11.58
C PRO A 755 -32.11 -22.91 -13.05
N LEU A 756 -32.85 -22.28 -13.96
CA LEU A 756 -32.61 -22.39 -15.40
C LEU A 756 -31.17 -21.98 -15.70
N SER A 757 -30.40 -22.89 -16.29
CA SER A 757 -28.97 -22.67 -16.52
C SER A 757 -28.51 -23.18 -17.89
N GLN A 758 -27.53 -22.50 -18.48
CA GLN A 758 -26.88 -22.91 -19.73
C GLN A 758 -25.37 -22.83 -19.57
N THR A 759 -24.65 -23.91 -19.84
CA THR A 759 -23.19 -23.90 -19.81
C THR A 759 -22.57 -23.56 -21.16
N PHE A 760 -21.44 -22.86 -21.13
CA PHE A 760 -20.64 -22.48 -22.28
C PHE A 760 -19.15 -22.63 -21.97
N LEU A 761 -18.36 -22.90 -23.01
CA LEU A 761 -16.93 -23.17 -22.90
C LEU A 761 -16.11 -21.96 -23.37
N VAL A 762 -15.10 -21.57 -22.57
CA VAL A 762 -14.01 -20.69 -23.02
C VAL A 762 -12.88 -21.57 -23.54
N ASP A 763 -12.77 -21.71 -24.86
CA ASP A 763 -11.79 -22.62 -25.47
C ASP A 763 -10.35 -22.20 -25.18
N ARG A 764 -9.54 -23.18 -24.74
CA ARG A 764 -8.14 -22.98 -24.36
C ARG A 764 -7.22 -22.75 -25.56
N ASN A 765 -7.54 -23.29 -26.73
CA ASN A 765 -6.70 -23.11 -27.92
C ASN A 765 -6.90 -21.71 -28.51
N GLU A 766 -8.13 -21.19 -28.51
CA GLU A 766 -8.43 -19.84 -28.98
C GLU A 766 -8.09 -18.74 -27.96
N ASN A 767 -8.12 -19.06 -26.66
CA ASN A 767 -7.98 -18.08 -25.57
C ASN A 767 -7.02 -18.58 -24.49
N PRO A 768 -5.72 -18.85 -24.77
CA PRO A 768 -4.82 -19.46 -23.80
C PRO A 768 -4.63 -18.64 -22.51
N ASN A 769 -4.77 -17.31 -22.58
CA ASN A 769 -4.63 -16.40 -21.44
C ASN A 769 -5.96 -16.09 -20.72
N GLY A 770 -7.08 -16.68 -21.16
CA GLY A 770 -8.43 -16.31 -20.71
C GLY A 770 -9.02 -15.11 -21.44
N ILE A 771 -10.20 -14.66 -21.00
CA ILE A 771 -10.92 -13.51 -21.58
C ILE A 771 -11.59 -12.68 -20.49
N TYR A 772 -11.86 -11.40 -20.76
CA TYR A 772 -12.77 -10.60 -19.91
C TYR A 772 -14.17 -10.54 -20.52
N ALA A 773 -15.20 -10.97 -19.79
CA ALA A 773 -16.60 -10.82 -20.18
C ALA A 773 -17.15 -9.45 -19.74
N SER A 774 -17.84 -8.74 -20.64
CA SER A 774 -18.41 -7.41 -20.37
C SER A 774 -19.91 -7.44 -20.10
N SER A 775 -20.64 -8.34 -20.75
CA SER A 775 -22.10 -8.45 -20.64
C SER A 775 -22.63 -9.77 -21.20
N VAL A 776 -23.86 -10.11 -20.84
CA VAL A 776 -24.62 -11.22 -21.43
C VAL A 776 -25.96 -10.70 -21.95
N ASP A 777 -26.30 -11.03 -23.19
CA ASP A 777 -27.58 -10.71 -23.81
C ASP A 777 -28.51 -11.92 -23.75
N ILE A 778 -29.70 -11.74 -23.18
CA ILE A 778 -30.75 -12.76 -23.01
C ILE A 778 -32.00 -12.36 -23.78
N PHE A 779 -32.64 -13.33 -24.42
CA PHE A 779 -33.82 -13.13 -25.27
C PHE A 779 -35.09 -13.60 -24.57
N PHE A 780 -35.87 -12.66 -24.04
CA PHE A 780 -37.17 -12.97 -23.42
C PHE A 780 -38.31 -12.98 -24.45
N SER A 781 -39.21 -13.95 -24.33
CA SER A 781 -40.48 -13.97 -25.07
C SER A 781 -41.61 -13.28 -24.29
N SER A 782 -41.53 -13.29 -22.96
CA SER A 782 -42.45 -12.62 -22.03
C SER A 782 -41.68 -12.17 -20.78
N ILE A 783 -42.11 -11.05 -20.18
CA ILE A 783 -41.55 -10.46 -18.96
C ILE A 783 -42.67 -10.16 -17.96
N ASP A 784 -42.31 -10.02 -16.69
CA ASP A 784 -43.22 -9.50 -15.66
C ASP A 784 -43.38 -7.98 -15.77
N ALA A 785 -44.43 -7.42 -15.13
CA ALA A 785 -44.67 -5.98 -15.09
C ALA A 785 -44.03 -5.29 -13.87
N THR A 786 -43.66 -6.05 -12.84
CA THR A 786 -43.28 -5.53 -11.52
C THR A 786 -42.05 -6.19 -10.91
N LEU A 787 -41.97 -7.52 -10.95
CA LEU A 787 -40.89 -8.29 -10.32
C LEU A 787 -39.64 -8.31 -11.20
N PRO A 788 -38.43 -8.33 -10.61
CA PRO A 788 -37.19 -8.34 -11.38
C PRO A 788 -36.74 -9.73 -11.84
N VAL A 789 -35.68 -9.73 -12.65
CA VAL A 789 -34.94 -10.93 -13.08
C VAL A 789 -33.45 -10.72 -12.82
N THR A 790 -32.78 -11.77 -12.35
CA THR A 790 -31.36 -11.76 -12.01
C THR A 790 -30.58 -12.74 -12.86
N LEU A 791 -29.47 -12.27 -13.43
CA LEU A 791 -28.48 -13.08 -14.14
C LEU A 791 -27.21 -13.22 -13.29
N GLN A 792 -26.65 -14.43 -13.25
CA GLN A 792 -25.41 -14.76 -12.55
C GLN A 792 -24.51 -15.62 -13.45
N LEU A 793 -23.19 -15.41 -13.40
CA LEU A 793 -22.23 -16.40 -13.89
C LEU A 793 -21.70 -17.24 -12.72
N ARG A 794 -21.70 -18.56 -12.92
CA ARG A 794 -21.23 -19.51 -11.91
C ARG A 794 -20.17 -20.45 -12.49
N PRO A 795 -19.17 -20.87 -11.70
CA PRO A 795 -18.26 -21.92 -12.12
C PRO A 795 -19.00 -23.26 -12.23
N VAL A 796 -18.55 -24.11 -13.17
CA VAL A 796 -18.99 -25.50 -13.27
C VAL A 796 -18.09 -26.35 -12.38
N VAL A 797 -18.67 -27.04 -11.40
CA VAL A 797 -17.97 -27.92 -10.46
C VAL A 797 -18.56 -29.31 -10.57
N ASN A 798 -17.72 -30.31 -10.80
CA ASN A 798 -18.16 -31.70 -11.03
C ASN A 798 -19.23 -31.81 -12.14
N GLU A 799 -19.04 -31.11 -13.26
CA GLU A 799 -19.96 -31.08 -14.44
C GLU A 799 -21.30 -30.36 -14.22
N PHE A 800 -21.57 -29.82 -13.03
CA PHE A 800 -22.79 -29.07 -12.72
C PHE A 800 -22.52 -27.61 -12.37
N PRO A 801 -23.45 -26.69 -12.67
CA PRO A 801 -23.37 -25.32 -12.15
C PRO A 801 -23.30 -25.34 -10.62
N SER A 802 -22.41 -24.54 -10.02
CA SER A 802 -22.38 -24.43 -8.57
C SER A 802 -23.70 -23.88 -8.03
N SER A 803 -24.18 -24.45 -6.92
CA SER A 803 -25.44 -24.04 -6.28
C SER A 803 -25.34 -22.72 -5.51
N SER A 804 -24.16 -22.37 -4.99
CA SER A 804 -23.97 -21.22 -4.09
C SER A 804 -22.85 -20.25 -4.48
N ALA A 805 -21.90 -20.71 -5.30
CA ALA A 805 -20.74 -19.94 -5.70
C ALA A 805 -21.05 -19.05 -6.91
N ILE A 806 -20.87 -17.73 -6.77
CA ILE A 806 -21.10 -16.76 -7.85
C ILE A 806 -19.80 -16.02 -8.15
N LEU A 807 -19.41 -15.94 -9.42
CA LEU A 807 -18.19 -15.22 -9.81
C LEU A 807 -18.30 -13.73 -9.45
N PRO A 808 -17.22 -13.11 -8.94
CA PRO A 808 -17.22 -11.67 -8.62
C PRO A 808 -17.65 -10.81 -9.81
N PHE A 809 -18.39 -9.72 -9.55
CA PHE A 809 -18.96 -8.78 -10.53
C PHE A 809 -20.00 -9.35 -11.51
N SER A 810 -20.25 -10.67 -11.49
CA SER A 810 -21.07 -11.34 -12.52
C SER A 810 -22.57 -11.42 -12.21
N GLU A 811 -23.03 -10.78 -11.13
CA GLU A 811 -24.44 -10.79 -10.71
C GLU A 811 -25.11 -9.46 -11.03
N VAL A 812 -26.17 -9.51 -11.84
CA VAL A 812 -26.90 -8.32 -12.29
C VAL A 812 -28.40 -8.57 -12.17
N THR A 813 -29.09 -7.72 -11.40
CA THR A 813 -30.55 -7.73 -11.29
C THR A 813 -31.12 -6.54 -12.05
N LEU A 814 -32.07 -6.82 -12.96
CA LEU A 814 -32.78 -5.79 -13.72
C LEU A 814 -34.26 -5.80 -13.34
N ASN A 815 -34.81 -4.60 -13.16
CA ASN A 815 -36.24 -4.44 -12.91
C ASN A 815 -37.04 -4.64 -14.20
N ALA A 816 -38.32 -4.99 -14.08
CA ALA A 816 -39.22 -5.20 -15.23
C ALA A 816 -39.15 -4.08 -16.29
N SER A 817 -39.12 -2.82 -15.86
CA SER A 817 -39.02 -1.64 -16.74
C SER A 817 -37.73 -1.55 -17.56
N GLU A 818 -36.69 -2.29 -17.19
CA GLU A 818 -35.39 -2.32 -17.86
C GLU A 818 -35.22 -3.55 -18.74
N THR A 819 -36.19 -4.47 -18.70
CA THR A 819 -36.22 -5.68 -19.52
C THR A 819 -37.09 -5.47 -20.76
N THR A 820 -36.78 -6.20 -21.83
CA THR A 820 -37.55 -6.18 -23.08
C THR A 820 -37.88 -7.61 -23.49
N ALA A 821 -39.12 -7.85 -23.90
CA ALA A 821 -39.57 -9.12 -24.48
C ALA A 821 -39.97 -8.95 -25.95
N ASN A 822 -39.73 -10.00 -26.73
CA ASN A 822 -40.23 -10.15 -28.09
C ASN A 822 -40.85 -11.54 -28.26
N SER A 823 -42.17 -11.63 -28.41
CA SER A 823 -42.88 -12.91 -28.47
C SER A 823 -42.78 -13.62 -29.82
N THR A 824 -42.57 -12.89 -30.93
CA THR A 824 -42.67 -13.41 -32.30
C THR A 824 -41.34 -13.84 -32.89
N ALA A 825 -40.36 -12.94 -32.98
CA ALA A 825 -39.13 -13.12 -33.74
C ALA A 825 -37.92 -12.49 -33.03
N PRO A 826 -37.25 -13.21 -32.11
CA PRO A 826 -36.00 -12.71 -31.55
C PRO A 826 -34.90 -12.71 -32.62
N SER A 827 -34.00 -11.72 -32.58
CA SER A 827 -32.89 -11.59 -33.54
C SER A 827 -31.61 -11.21 -32.81
N ALA A 828 -30.59 -12.06 -32.91
CA ALA A 828 -29.28 -11.79 -32.31
C ALA A 828 -28.58 -10.53 -32.87
N ALA A 829 -29.04 -10.01 -34.03
CA ALA A 829 -28.51 -8.80 -34.64
C ALA A 829 -29.24 -7.51 -34.22
N THR A 830 -30.41 -7.60 -33.56
CA THR A 830 -31.29 -6.45 -33.31
C THR A 830 -31.39 -6.14 -31.81
N SER A 831 -30.89 -4.97 -31.41
CA SER A 831 -30.79 -4.57 -29.99
C SER A 831 -32.11 -4.41 -29.25
N SER A 832 -33.23 -4.22 -29.96
CA SER A 832 -34.57 -4.16 -29.37
C SER A 832 -35.18 -5.53 -29.05
N THR A 833 -34.47 -6.62 -29.33
CA THR A 833 -35.00 -7.99 -29.16
C THR A 833 -34.33 -8.78 -28.03
N PHE A 834 -33.33 -8.20 -27.38
CA PHE A 834 -32.66 -8.78 -26.21
C PHE A 834 -32.64 -7.81 -25.03
N THR A 835 -32.52 -8.37 -23.85
CA THR A 835 -32.16 -7.63 -22.63
C THR A 835 -30.69 -7.86 -22.34
N ARG A 836 -29.91 -6.78 -22.23
CA ARG A 836 -28.49 -6.83 -21.93
C ARG A 836 -28.25 -6.70 -20.43
N PHE A 837 -27.60 -7.71 -19.85
CA PHE A 837 -27.07 -7.68 -18.50
C PHE A 837 -25.61 -7.25 -18.57
N THR A 838 -25.35 -5.97 -18.33
CA THR A 838 -23.99 -5.43 -18.27
C THR A 838 -23.41 -5.62 -16.88
N PHE A 839 -22.21 -6.21 -16.78
CA PHE A 839 -21.53 -6.38 -15.50
C PHE A 839 -21.01 -5.03 -14.98
N GLU A 840 -20.95 -4.89 -13.65
CA GLU A 840 -20.44 -3.68 -12.98
C GLU A 840 -18.99 -3.39 -13.37
N SER A 841 -18.17 -4.44 -13.41
CA SER A 841 -16.81 -4.43 -13.93
C SER A 841 -16.59 -5.68 -14.79
N PRO A 842 -15.68 -5.64 -15.78
CA PRO A 842 -15.37 -6.79 -16.62
C PRO A 842 -14.97 -8.02 -15.79
N VAL A 843 -15.57 -9.17 -16.07
CA VAL A 843 -15.34 -10.43 -15.34
C VAL A 843 -14.27 -11.24 -16.06
N TYR A 844 -13.13 -11.49 -15.42
CA TYR A 844 -12.11 -12.37 -15.98
C TYR A 844 -12.57 -13.84 -15.91
N LEU A 845 -12.53 -14.52 -17.04
CA LEU A 845 -12.84 -15.94 -17.19
C LEU A 845 -11.58 -16.66 -17.67
N TYR A 846 -11.05 -17.54 -16.82
CA TYR A 846 -9.99 -18.49 -17.19
C TYR A 846 -10.51 -19.51 -18.21
N PRO A 847 -9.69 -20.11 -19.10
CA PRO A 847 -10.14 -21.08 -20.09
C PRO A 847 -10.71 -22.35 -19.46
N ASP A 848 -12.04 -22.36 -19.32
CA ASP A 848 -12.83 -23.38 -18.65
C ASP A 848 -14.31 -23.29 -19.05
N GLU A 849 -15.13 -24.18 -18.49
CA GLU A 849 -16.59 -24.15 -18.64
C GLU A 849 -17.27 -23.32 -17.53
N TYR A 850 -18.23 -22.48 -17.93
CA TYR A 850 -19.02 -21.63 -17.03
C TYR A 850 -20.50 -21.75 -17.30
N ALA A 851 -21.33 -21.45 -16.31
CA ALA A 851 -22.78 -21.49 -16.40
C ALA A 851 -23.39 -20.09 -16.33
N ILE A 852 -24.28 -19.78 -17.27
CA ILE A 852 -25.22 -18.66 -17.18
C ILE A 852 -26.43 -19.15 -16.40
N VAL A 853 -26.76 -18.49 -15.30
CA VAL A 853 -27.87 -18.85 -14.41
C VAL A 853 -28.88 -17.72 -14.34
N LEU A 854 -30.15 -18.03 -14.60
CA LEU A 854 -31.26 -17.08 -14.51
C LEU A 854 -32.18 -17.41 -13.35
N THR A 855 -32.52 -16.39 -12.56
CA THR A 855 -33.43 -16.52 -11.41
C THR A 855 -34.46 -15.39 -11.42
N SER A 856 -35.69 -15.71 -11.01
CA SER A 856 -36.75 -14.73 -10.76
C SER A 856 -37.81 -15.33 -9.84
N SER A 857 -38.43 -14.49 -9.02
CA SER A 857 -39.60 -14.86 -8.19
C SER A 857 -40.91 -14.88 -8.97
N SER A 858 -40.91 -14.47 -10.26
CA SER A 858 -42.10 -14.43 -11.11
C SER A 858 -42.20 -15.66 -12.02
N THR A 859 -43.42 -16.14 -12.21
CA THR A 859 -43.77 -17.19 -13.20
C THR A 859 -43.93 -16.64 -14.62
N SER A 860 -43.89 -15.32 -14.81
CA SER A 860 -44.19 -14.63 -16.08
C SER A 860 -43.00 -14.51 -17.03
N TYR A 861 -41.78 -14.68 -16.52
CA TYR A 861 -40.57 -14.60 -17.31
C TYR A 861 -40.34 -15.87 -18.12
N VAL A 862 -40.23 -15.69 -19.43
CA VAL A 862 -40.04 -16.79 -20.39
C VAL A 862 -38.92 -16.42 -21.37
N VAL A 863 -37.97 -17.33 -21.57
CA VAL A 863 -36.84 -17.16 -22.51
C VAL A 863 -37.05 -17.96 -23.80
N HIS A 864 -36.42 -17.53 -24.90
CA HIS A 864 -36.37 -18.32 -26.12
C HIS A 864 -35.30 -19.41 -26.02
N VAL A 865 -35.64 -20.61 -26.48
CA VAL A 865 -34.74 -21.77 -26.55
C VAL A 865 -34.82 -22.41 -27.94
N ALA A 866 -33.81 -23.18 -28.30
CA ALA A 866 -33.79 -23.96 -29.53
C ALA A 866 -33.74 -25.45 -29.19
N ASN A 867 -34.69 -26.21 -29.72
CA ASN A 867 -34.68 -27.66 -29.67
C ASN A 867 -33.98 -28.19 -30.92
N LEU A 868 -33.02 -29.10 -30.76
CA LEU A 868 -32.22 -29.66 -31.84
C LEU A 868 -33.12 -30.37 -32.87
N GLY A 869 -32.98 -30.03 -34.16
CA GLY A 869 -33.76 -30.63 -35.26
C GLY A 869 -35.13 -30.00 -35.52
N GLU A 870 -35.62 -29.09 -34.67
CA GLU A 870 -36.82 -28.29 -34.95
C GLU A 870 -36.53 -27.18 -35.99
N THR A 871 -37.57 -26.66 -36.63
CA THR A 871 -37.44 -25.51 -37.53
C THR A 871 -37.22 -24.23 -36.72
N VAL A 872 -36.22 -23.44 -37.10
CA VAL A 872 -35.92 -22.14 -36.48
C VAL A 872 -37.13 -21.20 -36.64
N LYS A 873 -37.49 -20.50 -35.58
CA LYS A 873 -38.63 -19.58 -35.51
C LYS A 873 -38.56 -18.57 -36.67
N ASN A 874 -39.67 -18.42 -37.41
CA ASN A 874 -39.80 -17.56 -38.59
C ASN A 874 -38.94 -17.96 -39.80
N THR A 875 -38.45 -19.21 -39.85
CA THR A 875 -37.93 -19.84 -41.07
C THR A 875 -38.84 -21.00 -41.46
N VAL A 876 -38.80 -21.42 -42.73
CA VAL A 876 -39.57 -22.57 -43.23
C VAL A 876 -38.73 -23.85 -43.30
N ASP A 877 -37.44 -23.74 -43.66
CA ASP A 877 -36.58 -24.91 -43.94
C ASP A 877 -35.32 -25.00 -43.07
N THR A 878 -35.00 -23.97 -42.28
CA THR A 878 -33.76 -23.97 -41.46
C THR A 878 -33.98 -24.76 -40.19
N LYS A 879 -33.21 -25.82 -39.99
CA LYS A 879 -33.24 -26.63 -38.77
C LYS A 879 -32.25 -26.10 -37.73
N VAL A 880 -32.62 -26.20 -36.46
CA VAL A 880 -31.73 -25.92 -35.33
C VAL A 880 -30.62 -26.97 -35.31
N SER A 881 -29.37 -26.51 -35.35
CA SER A 881 -28.16 -27.32 -35.18
C SER A 881 -27.44 -26.93 -33.89
N GLN A 882 -26.63 -27.86 -33.35
CA GLN A 882 -25.80 -27.60 -32.19
C GLN A 882 -24.79 -26.49 -32.48
N GLN A 883 -24.75 -25.48 -31.62
CA GLN A 883 -23.80 -24.38 -31.73
C GLN A 883 -22.45 -24.72 -31.08
N PRO A 884 -21.32 -24.24 -31.65
CA PRO A 884 -20.00 -24.47 -31.07
C PRO A 884 -19.87 -23.79 -29.71
N PHE A 885 -19.09 -24.40 -28.80
CA PHE A 885 -18.82 -23.90 -27.44
C PHE A 885 -20.05 -23.73 -26.53
N VAL A 886 -21.21 -24.24 -26.94
CA VAL A 886 -22.42 -24.35 -26.12
C VAL A 886 -22.56 -25.80 -25.67
N SER A 887 -22.60 -26.02 -24.35
CA SER A 887 -22.60 -27.35 -23.73
C SER A 887 -24.01 -27.66 -23.18
N ALA A 888 -24.13 -28.11 -21.93
CA ALA A 888 -25.36 -28.59 -21.33
C ALA A 888 -26.37 -27.47 -20.99
N PHE A 889 -27.65 -27.74 -21.28
CA PHE A 889 -28.77 -26.95 -20.81
C PHE A 889 -29.44 -27.64 -19.62
N TYR A 890 -29.68 -26.90 -18.55
CA TYR A 890 -30.32 -27.39 -17.33
C TYR A 890 -31.67 -26.70 -17.15
N GLN A 891 -32.73 -27.51 -17.19
CA GLN A 891 -34.08 -27.03 -16.95
C GLN A 891 -34.30 -26.70 -15.48
N PRO A 892 -35.19 -25.73 -15.17
CA PRO A 892 -35.52 -25.42 -13.79
C PRO A 892 -36.24 -26.60 -13.14
N GLN A 893 -35.75 -27.03 -11.98
CA GLN A 893 -36.27 -28.20 -11.24
C GLN A 893 -36.21 -27.98 -9.73
N ASN A 894 -37.16 -28.58 -9.00
CA ASN A 894 -37.12 -28.70 -7.54
C ASN A 894 -36.66 -30.10 -7.14
N SER A 895 -35.38 -30.39 -7.40
CA SER A 895 -34.77 -31.70 -7.17
C SER A 895 -33.39 -31.54 -6.54
N SER A 896 -32.94 -32.52 -5.77
CA SER A 896 -31.59 -32.53 -5.22
C SER A 896 -30.50 -32.82 -6.27
N VAL A 897 -30.87 -33.28 -7.47
CA VAL A 897 -29.94 -33.63 -8.55
C VAL A 897 -30.18 -32.74 -9.77
N TRP A 898 -29.10 -32.22 -10.35
CA TRP A 898 -29.13 -31.50 -11.63
C TRP A 898 -29.26 -32.49 -12.79
N GLN A 899 -30.23 -32.26 -13.69
CA GLN A 899 -30.41 -33.08 -14.88
C GLN A 899 -30.20 -32.24 -16.14
N ALA A 900 -29.18 -32.59 -16.92
CA ALA A 900 -28.92 -31.96 -18.19
C ALA A 900 -29.92 -32.43 -19.25
N ASN A 901 -30.34 -31.50 -20.12
CA ASN A 901 -31.11 -31.77 -21.32
C ASN A 901 -30.24 -31.48 -22.54
N VAL A 902 -29.90 -32.54 -23.28
CA VAL A 902 -29.00 -32.47 -24.44
C VAL A 902 -29.70 -31.99 -25.71
N GLU A 903 -31.04 -31.97 -25.73
CA GLU A 903 -31.83 -31.62 -26.91
C GLU A 903 -32.16 -30.12 -26.99
N LYS A 904 -31.88 -29.35 -25.93
CA LYS A 904 -32.23 -27.93 -25.83
C LYS A 904 -31.00 -27.05 -25.64
N GLN A 905 -31.05 -25.84 -26.19
CA GLN A 905 -30.06 -24.79 -25.95
C GLN A 905 -30.77 -23.45 -25.75
N MET A 906 -30.32 -22.64 -24.78
CA MET A 906 -30.85 -21.29 -24.59
C MET A 906 -30.37 -20.36 -25.71
N MET A 907 -31.21 -19.41 -26.15
CA MET A 907 -30.76 -18.31 -27.00
C MET A 907 -30.07 -17.25 -26.14
N PHE A 908 -28.78 -17.03 -26.37
CA PHE A 908 -27.97 -16.07 -25.62
C PHE A 908 -26.75 -15.61 -26.38
N LYS A 909 -26.15 -14.53 -25.90
CA LYS A 909 -24.86 -14.03 -26.39
C LYS A 909 -24.00 -13.54 -25.23
N VAL A 910 -22.81 -14.12 -25.10
CA VAL A 910 -21.78 -13.64 -24.17
C VAL A 910 -20.87 -12.69 -24.93
N ASN A 911 -20.71 -11.47 -24.41
CA ASN A 911 -19.83 -10.46 -24.97
C ASN A 911 -18.54 -10.38 -24.16
N HIS A 912 -17.39 -10.33 -24.83
CA HIS A 912 -16.08 -10.11 -24.23
C HIS A 912 -15.50 -8.74 -24.59
N CYS A 913 -14.53 -8.30 -23.80
CA CYS A 913 -13.74 -7.10 -24.04
C CYS A 913 -12.67 -7.36 -25.09
N ASN A 914 -12.61 -6.53 -26.12
CA ASN A 914 -11.51 -6.43 -27.07
C ASN A 914 -10.73 -5.15 -26.79
N PHE A 915 -9.65 -5.29 -26.02
CA PHE A 915 -8.79 -4.23 -25.50
C PHE A 915 -7.83 -3.67 -26.55
N ASP A 916 -7.52 -2.39 -26.40
CA ASP A 916 -6.43 -1.74 -27.11
C ASP A 916 -5.09 -2.26 -26.59
N THR A 917 -4.28 -2.90 -27.45
CA THR A 917 -2.95 -3.41 -27.08
C THR A 917 -1.92 -2.29 -27.10
N GLY A 918 -0.86 -2.42 -26.29
CA GLY A 918 0.15 -1.38 -26.14
C GLY A 918 0.50 -1.10 -24.68
N SER A 919 1.11 0.06 -24.43
CA SER A 919 1.47 0.54 -23.10
C SER A 919 0.84 1.91 -22.87
N HIS A 920 -0.03 2.01 -21.87
CA HIS A 920 -0.84 3.21 -21.62
C HIS A 920 -0.76 3.61 -20.15
N SER A 921 -0.66 4.92 -19.90
CA SER A 921 -0.55 5.48 -18.56
C SER A 921 -1.92 5.83 -17.98
N VAL A 922 -2.16 5.39 -16.75
CA VAL A 922 -3.26 5.79 -15.88
C VAL A 922 -2.69 6.69 -14.80
N TYR A 923 -3.35 7.82 -14.54
CA TYR A 923 -3.01 8.70 -13.43
C TYR A 923 -4.05 8.60 -12.33
N LEU A 924 -3.54 8.49 -11.11
CA LEU A 924 -4.28 8.36 -9.87
C LEU A 924 -3.78 9.47 -8.96
N SER A 925 -4.70 10.07 -8.20
CA SER A 925 -4.36 11.19 -7.32
C SER A 925 -5.06 11.09 -5.97
N SER A 926 -4.34 11.44 -4.92
CA SER A 926 -4.85 11.49 -3.55
C SER A 926 -4.96 12.93 -3.10
N ASN A 927 -6.04 13.25 -2.39
CA ASN A 927 -6.18 14.49 -1.65
C ASN A 927 -5.36 14.42 -0.33
N ALA A 928 -5.52 15.44 0.51
CA ALA A 928 -4.86 15.52 1.82
C ALA A 928 -5.63 14.82 2.94
N GLU A 929 -6.82 14.27 2.65
CA GLU A 929 -7.72 13.74 3.66
C GLU A 929 -7.41 12.25 3.84
N PRO A 930 -6.73 11.87 4.93
CA PRO A 930 -6.51 10.47 5.23
C PRO A 930 -7.80 9.75 5.66
N LEU A 931 -7.74 8.43 5.67
CA LEU A 931 -8.81 7.57 6.16
C LEU A 931 -9.00 7.62 7.68
N SER A 932 -7.99 8.09 8.44
CA SER A 932 -8.10 8.42 9.87
C SER A 932 -8.98 9.64 10.15
N GLY A 933 -9.14 10.54 9.17
CA GLY A 933 -9.82 11.84 9.33
C GLY A 933 -8.93 12.97 9.86
N ASN A 934 -7.61 12.77 9.99
CA ASN A 934 -6.67 13.80 10.40
C ASN A 934 -6.47 14.88 9.31
N THR A 935 -6.95 16.10 9.57
CA THR A 935 -6.88 17.23 8.62
C THR A 935 -5.62 18.10 8.78
N ALA A 936 -4.65 17.73 9.61
CA ALA A 936 -3.51 18.60 9.95
C ALA A 936 -2.38 18.63 8.89
N GLY A 937 -2.53 17.92 7.78
CA GLY A 937 -1.43 17.66 6.84
C GLY A 937 -0.45 16.65 7.43
N ILE A 938 -0.09 15.64 6.63
CA ILE A 938 0.69 14.48 7.08
C ILE A 938 2.02 14.47 6.36
N ASN A 939 3.10 14.45 7.14
CA ASN A 939 4.43 14.19 6.64
C ASN A 939 4.67 12.67 6.54
N TYR A 940 5.60 12.26 5.69
CA TYR A 940 5.96 10.85 5.55
C TYR A 940 7.36 10.65 5.00
N ASP A 941 8.07 9.68 5.58
CA ASP A 941 9.42 9.27 5.23
C ASP A 941 9.41 7.91 4.50
N VAL A 942 8.46 7.06 4.87
CA VAL A 942 8.24 5.75 4.26
C VAL A 942 6.82 5.72 3.73
N PHE A 943 6.63 5.11 2.58
CA PHE A 943 5.28 4.81 2.12
C PHE A 943 5.18 3.38 1.61
N LYS A 944 3.96 2.83 1.63
CA LYS A 944 3.62 1.57 0.99
C LYS A 944 2.39 1.78 0.13
N LEU A 945 2.50 1.46 -1.16
CA LEU A 945 1.34 1.31 -2.01
C LEU A 945 0.79 -0.11 -1.85
N SER A 946 -0.36 -0.26 -1.23
CA SER A 946 -1.06 -1.54 -1.18
C SER A 946 -2.07 -1.59 -2.33
N THR A 947 -1.95 -2.59 -3.19
CA THR A 947 -2.76 -2.73 -4.42
C THR A 947 -3.46 -4.08 -4.43
N SER A 948 -4.65 -4.11 -5.04
CA SER A 948 -5.28 -5.33 -5.54
C SER A 948 -5.32 -5.25 -7.05
N GLU A 949 -4.47 -6.03 -7.69
CA GLU A 949 -4.25 -5.98 -9.15
C GLU A 949 -4.27 -7.36 -9.77
N LEU A 950 -4.65 -7.41 -11.05
CA LEU A 950 -4.59 -8.59 -11.88
C LEU A 950 -3.56 -8.39 -12.99
N SER A 951 -2.59 -9.28 -13.02
CA SER A 951 -1.65 -9.44 -14.11
C SER A 951 -1.65 -10.89 -14.58
N PHE A 952 -1.61 -11.04 -15.89
CA PHE A 952 -1.58 -12.29 -16.65
C PHE A 952 -0.29 -12.37 -17.46
N SER A 953 -0.01 -13.55 -18.03
CA SER A 953 1.02 -13.69 -19.07
C SER A 953 0.82 -12.63 -20.17
N ASN A 954 1.92 -12.04 -20.64
CA ASN A 954 1.93 -10.95 -21.63
C ASN A 954 1.30 -9.60 -21.20
N THR A 955 1.02 -9.43 -19.91
CA THR A 955 0.60 -8.15 -19.33
C THR A 955 1.54 -7.70 -18.21
N SER A 956 1.65 -6.40 -17.99
CA SER A 956 2.40 -5.87 -16.84
C SER A 956 1.83 -4.54 -16.35
N ILE A 957 2.13 -4.23 -15.08
CA ILE A 957 1.81 -2.97 -14.43
C ILE A 957 3.09 -2.40 -13.83
N GLY A 958 3.44 -1.17 -14.19
CA GLY A 958 4.56 -0.44 -13.58
C GLY A 958 4.05 0.78 -12.81
N TYR A 959 4.53 1.00 -11.59
CA TYR A 959 4.14 2.15 -10.76
C TYR A 959 5.24 3.18 -10.63
N SER A 960 4.84 4.44 -10.61
CA SER A 960 5.71 5.57 -10.30
C SER A 960 4.93 6.66 -9.56
N PHE A 961 5.57 7.41 -8.67
CA PHE A 961 4.90 8.44 -7.88
C PHE A 961 5.56 9.81 -8.00
N LYS A 962 4.81 10.83 -7.57
CA LYS A 962 5.25 12.20 -7.31
C LYS A 962 4.59 12.70 -6.02
N GLY A 963 5.36 13.39 -5.19
CA GLY A 963 4.86 14.01 -3.96
C GLY A 963 5.32 15.46 -3.83
N ILE A 964 4.98 16.07 -2.70
CA ILE A 964 5.46 17.40 -2.31
C ILE A 964 6.57 17.20 -1.29
N ASP A 965 7.72 17.81 -1.53
CA ASP A 965 8.81 17.85 -0.55
C ASP A 965 8.45 18.70 0.67
N GLU A 966 8.78 18.20 1.86
CA GLU A 966 8.41 18.83 3.13
C GLU A 966 8.94 20.26 3.25
N SER A 967 10.11 20.56 2.65
CA SER A 967 10.71 21.89 2.61
C SER A 967 9.93 22.93 1.76
N LYS A 968 9.00 22.50 0.90
CA LYS A 968 8.28 23.41 -0.01
C LYS A 968 7.12 24.11 0.67
N THR A 969 7.00 25.42 0.45
CA THR A 969 5.84 26.19 0.92
C THR A 969 4.68 26.06 -0.06
N VAL A 970 3.48 25.76 0.44
CA VAL A 970 2.25 25.63 -0.34
C VAL A 970 1.24 26.68 0.12
N ALA A 971 1.10 27.77 -0.64
CA ALA A 971 0.23 28.90 -0.30
C ALA A 971 -1.04 29.00 -1.17
N SER A 972 -1.08 28.31 -2.32
CA SER A 972 -2.23 28.29 -3.24
C SER A 972 -2.23 27.03 -4.11
N ALA A 973 -3.32 26.73 -4.82
CA ALA A 973 -3.39 25.56 -5.72
C ALA A 973 -2.39 25.63 -6.90
N ALA A 974 -2.24 26.81 -7.52
CA ALA A 974 -1.26 27.01 -8.59
C ALA A 974 0.18 26.85 -8.08
N ASN A 975 0.45 27.37 -6.87
CA ASN A 975 1.74 27.19 -6.22
C ASN A 975 1.99 25.71 -5.86
N ARG A 976 0.97 24.98 -5.36
CA ARG A 976 1.08 23.55 -5.05
C ARG A 976 1.48 22.72 -6.27
N THR A 977 0.81 22.90 -7.41
CA THR A 977 1.13 22.16 -8.64
C THR A 977 2.57 22.39 -9.08
N ALA A 978 3.11 23.59 -8.85
CA ALA A 978 4.52 23.91 -9.12
C ALA A 978 5.51 23.34 -8.08
N GLN A 979 5.05 22.98 -6.87
CA GLN A 979 5.88 22.40 -5.81
C GLN A 979 5.90 20.86 -5.81
N ILE A 980 5.02 20.21 -6.57
CA ILE A 980 5.05 18.75 -6.74
C ILE A 980 6.27 18.37 -7.59
N ASP A 981 6.88 17.22 -7.29
CA ASP A 981 8.04 16.71 -8.01
C ASP A 981 7.86 16.75 -9.54
N SER A 982 8.85 17.30 -10.24
CA SER A 982 8.81 17.43 -11.70
C SER A 982 9.04 16.08 -12.41
N THR A 983 9.75 15.14 -11.77
CA THR A 983 10.10 13.81 -12.29
C THR A 983 9.29 12.71 -11.61
N TRP A 984 9.04 11.61 -12.34
CA TRP A 984 8.37 10.42 -11.79
C TRP A 984 9.40 9.47 -11.21
N THR A 985 9.20 9.01 -9.98
CA THR A 985 10.07 8.02 -9.33
C THR A 985 9.42 6.65 -9.41
N SER A 986 10.04 5.70 -10.12
CA SER A 986 9.54 4.32 -10.24
C SER A 986 9.76 3.53 -8.96
N PHE A 987 8.84 2.64 -8.63
CA PHE A 987 8.95 1.76 -7.46
C PHE A 987 8.11 0.49 -7.65
N SER A 988 8.34 -0.51 -6.80
CA SER A 988 7.53 -1.73 -6.77
C SER A 988 6.41 -1.61 -5.74
N ALA A 989 5.17 -1.92 -6.15
CA ALA A 989 4.04 -1.92 -5.24
C ALA A 989 4.15 -3.00 -4.15
N ASN A 990 3.32 -2.89 -3.10
CA ASN A 990 3.18 -3.84 -2.00
C ASN A 990 4.43 -4.05 -1.13
N ARG A 991 5.40 -3.12 -1.18
CA ARG A 991 6.59 -3.08 -0.32
C ARG A 991 6.74 -1.70 0.30
N ASN A 992 7.41 -1.65 1.45
CA ASN A 992 7.79 -0.39 2.08
C ASN A 992 8.88 0.29 1.24
N ILE A 993 8.64 1.55 0.88
CA ILE A 993 9.55 2.38 0.11
C ILE A 993 10.04 3.50 1.02
N THR A 994 11.31 3.45 1.40
CA THR A 994 11.97 4.52 2.17
C THR A 994 12.40 5.64 1.23
N LEU A 995 12.01 6.87 1.56
CA LEU A 995 12.35 8.07 0.80
C LEU A 995 13.69 8.62 1.26
N THR A 996 14.42 9.25 0.34
CA THR A 996 15.67 9.95 0.65
C THR A 996 15.45 11.31 1.30
N ALA A 997 14.27 11.90 1.10
CA ALA A 997 13.83 13.15 1.68
C ALA A 997 12.35 13.03 2.07
N GLN A 998 12.00 13.63 3.21
CA GLN A 998 10.64 13.62 3.73
C GLN A 998 9.69 14.34 2.76
N LYS A 999 8.51 13.77 2.59
CA LYS A 999 7.44 14.34 1.78
C LYS A 999 6.26 14.71 2.68
N LYS A 1000 5.34 15.53 2.17
CA LYS A 1000 4.15 15.94 2.91
C LYS A 1000 2.89 15.98 2.07
N THR A 1001 1.77 15.86 2.78
CA THR A 1001 0.44 16.20 2.31
C THR A 1001 0.01 17.50 2.97
N VAL A 1002 -0.58 18.39 2.18
CA VAL A 1002 -1.03 19.71 2.62
C VAL A 1002 -2.55 19.75 2.52
N ALA A 1003 -3.19 19.96 3.67
CA ALA A 1003 -4.64 20.12 3.80
C ALA A 1003 -5.16 21.31 2.97
N ALA A 1004 -6.42 21.24 2.56
CA ALA A 1004 -7.03 22.34 1.84
C ALA A 1004 -7.20 23.57 2.76
N VAL A 1005 -6.61 24.71 2.40
CA VAL A 1005 -6.81 25.98 3.12
C VAL A 1005 -8.18 26.54 2.72
N ALA A 1006 -9.21 26.33 3.55
CA ALA A 1006 -10.54 26.88 3.34
C ALA A 1006 -10.88 27.92 4.41
N THR A 1007 -10.72 29.21 4.11
CA THR A 1007 -11.18 30.29 4.99
C THR A 1007 -12.51 30.92 4.55
N THR A 1008 -12.96 30.73 3.30
CA THR A 1008 -14.29 31.17 2.83
C THR A 1008 -14.76 30.41 1.58
N GLY A 1009 -15.88 29.66 1.62
CA GLY A 1009 -16.56 29.18 0.39
C GLY A 1009 -16.67 27.66 0.18
N LEU A 1010 -17.56 27.28 -0.76
CA LEU A 1010 -17.69 25.93 -1.36
C LEU A 1010 -16.57 25.63 -2.38
N THR A 1011 -15.70 26.60 -2.66
CA THR A 1011 -14.47 26.37 -3.42
C THR A 1011 -13.42 25.78 -2.49
N THR A 1012 -13.62 24.54 -2.07
CA THR A 1012 -12.51 23.68 -1.67
C THR A 1012 -11.60 23.60 -2.89
N TYR A 1013 -10.38 24.10 -2.81
CA TYR A 1013 -9.37 23.71 -3.79
C TYR A 1013 -9.24 22.19 -3.64
N SER A 1014 -9.87 21.41 -4.53
CA SER A 1014 -9.64 19.96 -4.58
C SER A 1014 -8.15 19.78 -4.88
N ALA A 1015 -7.41 19.39 -3.85
CA ALA A 1015 -5.98 19.56 -3.79
C ALA A 1015 -5.28 18.22 -3.80
N ASN A 1016 -4.94 17.73 -4.99
CA ASN A 1016 -4.13 16.53 -5.13
C ASN A 1016 -2.72 16.78 -4.57
N ASN A 1017 -2.30 15.91 -3.65
CA ASN A 1017 -1.02 15.97 -2.94
C ASN A 1017 -0.04 14.93 -3.45
N VAL A 1018 -0.53 13.72 -3.70
CA VAL A 1018 0.26 12.61 -4.22
C VAL A 1018 -0.32 12.21 -5.56
N TYR A 1019 0.54 12.11 -6.57
CA TYR A 1019 0.20 11.54 -7.87
C TYR A 1019 0.87 10.19 -8.01
N LEU A 1020 0.09 9.21 -8.48
CA LEU A 1020 0.53 7.89 -8.83
C LEU A 1020 0.28 7.70 -10.33
N ARG A 1021 1.27 7.18 -11.05
CA ARG A 1021 1.15 6.79 -12.45
C ARG A 1021 1.35 5.28 -12.53
N ALA A 1022 0.32 4.61 -13.03
CA ALA A 1022 0.38 3.20 -13.39
C ALA A 1022 0.51 3.06 -14.91
N ILE A 1023 1.47 2.29 -15.40
CA ILE A 1023 1.63 1.98 -16.81
C ILE A 1023 1.09 0.57 -17.03
N LEU A 1024 -0.06 0.47 -17.69
CA LEU A 1024 -0.72 -0.78 -18.06
C LEU A 1024 -0.21 -1.22 -19.43
N LYS A 1025 0.34 -2.43 -19.52
CA LYS A 1025 0.77 -3.02 -20.79
C LYS A 1025 0.03 -4.31 -21.07
N SER A 1026 -0.45 -4.48 -22.29
CA SER A 1026 -0.94 -5.77 -22.81
C SER A 1026 -0.51 -5.97 -24.26
N ASN A 1027 -0.11 -7.19 -24.59
CA ASN A 1027 0.14 -7.62 -25.97
C ASN A 1027 -1.01 -8.48 -26.56
N ASP A 1028 -2.07 -8.73 -25.78
CA ASP A 1028 -3.21 -9.56 -26.15
C ASP A 1028 -4.49 -8.73 -26.04
N SER A 1029 -5.33 -8.73 -27.08
CA SER A 1029 -6.54 -7.92 -27.09
C SER A 1029 -7.67 -8.50 -26.23
N LYS A 1030 -7.56 -9.74 -25.74
CA LYS A 1030 -8.61 -10.38 -24.93
C LYS A 1030 -8.40 -10.23 -23.43
N VAL A 1031 -7.19 -9.83 -23.02
CA VAL A 1031 -6.81 -9.63 -21.62
C VAL A 1031 -6.16 -8.28 -21.41
N SER A 1032 -6.44 -7.68 -20.26
CA SER A 1032 -5.84 -6.42 -19.84
C SER A 1032 -5.42 -6.54 -18.38
N PRO A 1033 -4.27 -5.95 -17.98
CA PRO A 1033 -4.00 -5.78 -16.57
C PRO A 1033 -5.10 -4.91 -15.94
N ALA A 1034 -5.51 -5.25 -14.73
CA ALA A 1034 -6.59 -4.54 -14.03
C ALA A 1034 -6.16 -4.06 -12.65
N ILE A 1035 -6.58 -2.86 -12.27
CA ILE A 1035 -6.36 -2.25 -10.95
C ILE A 1035 -7.72 -2.00 -10.30
N ASP A 1036 -7.95 -2.53 -9.09
CA ASP A 1036 -9.15 -2.25 -8.30
C ASP A 1036 -8.98 -0.95 -7.50
N VAL A 1037 -9.68 0.12 -7.92
CA VAL A 1037 -9.57 1.44 -7.28
C VAL A 1037 -10.22 1.51 -5.91
N SER A 1038 -11.14 0.60 -5.60
CA SER A 1038 -11.74 0.53 -4.26
C SER A 1038 -10.76 -0.02 -3.23
N ARG A 1039 -9.69 -0.69 -3.67
CA ARG A 1039 -8.72 -1.40 -2.83
C ARG A 1039 -7.32 -0.81 -2.85
N ILE A 1040 -7.04 0.14 -3.73
CA ILE A 1040 -5.74 0.79 -3.78
C ILE A 1040 -5.63 1.84 -2.69
N ASN A 1041 -4.60 1.73 -1.86
CA ASN A 1041 -4.33 2.71 -0.82
C ASN A 1041 -2.84 3.00 -0.66
N PHE A 1042 -2.58 4.26 -0.31
CA PHE A 1042 -1.26 4.78 0.01
C PHE A 1042 -1.12 4.84 1.52
N ILE A 1043 -0.30 3.98 2.10
CA ILE A 1043 0.00 4.01 3.53
C ILE A 1043 1.24 4.89 3.69
N ALA A 1044 1.09 6.00 4.39
CA ALA A 1044 2.14 6.97 4.66
C ALA A 1044 2.63 6.78 6.09
N ILE A 1045 3.95 6.77 6.31
CA ILE A 1045 4.57 6.53 7.61
C ILE A 1045 5.61 7.62 7.88
N GLU A 1046 5.50 8.27 9.03
CA GLU A 1046 6.45 9.27 9.53
C GLU A 1046 7.19 8.74 10.77
N ASN A 1047 8.51 8.81 10.76
CA ASN A 1047 9.30 8.52 11.95
C ASN A 1047 9.26 9.72 12.91
N GLN A 1048 8.83 9.48 14.15
CA GLN A 1048 8.77 10.50 15.19
C GLN A 1048 10.12 10.63 15.90
N VAL A 1049 11.03 11.36 15.28
CA VAL A 1049 12.37 11.63 15.80
C VAL A 1049 12.70 13.12 15.67
N ASN A 1050 13.51 13.61 16.60
CA ASN A 1050 14.15 14.92 16.53
C ASN A 1050 15.55 14.79 17.13
N ARG A 1051 16.41 15.79 16.93
CA ARG A 1051 17.79 15.77 17.44
C ARG A 1051 17.91 16.52 18.77
N GLY A 1052 17.05 16.22 19.75
CA GLY A 1052 17.01 16.93 21.03
C GLY A 1052 16.71 18.42 20.87
N SER A 1053 15.74 18.76 20.02
CA SER A 1053 15.29 20.15 19.82
C SER A 1053 14.29 20.54 20.91
N ILE A 1054 14.33 21.80 21.37
CA ILE A 1054 13.38 22.34 22.34
C ILE A 1054 12.07 22.72 21.64
N ALA A 1055 10.93 22.37 22.22
CA ALA A 1055 9.60 22.76 21.78
C ALA A 1055 8.92 23.69 22.80
N ASN A 1056 7.82 24.35 22.41
CA ASN A 1056 7.06 25.23 23.31
C ASN A 1056 6.57 24.49 24.56
N SER A 1057 6.22 23.21 24.42
CA SER A 1057 5.77 22.34 25.52
C SER A 1057 6.83 22.13 26.59
N ASP A 1058 8.11 22.29 26.24
CA ASP A 1058 9.22 21.98 27.12
C ASP A 1058 9.54 23.17 28.05
N ILE A 1059 8.95 24.34 27.81
CA ILE A 1059 9.20 25.56 28.59
C ILE A 1059 8.04 25.81 29.54
N VAL A 1060 8.35 25.82 30.84
CA VAL A 1060 7.40 26.14 31.90
C VAL A 1060 7.76 27.48 32.51
N ILE A 1061 6.85 28.46 32.42
CA ILE A 1061 7.00 29.76 33.08
C ILE A 1061 6.71 29.56 34.57
N THR A 1062 7.72 29.78 35.41
CA THR A 1062 7.59 29.68 36.87
C THR A 1062 7.25 31.01 37.51
N ASN A 1063 7.64 32.13 36.89
CA ASN A 1063 7.19 33.47 37.23
C ASN A 1063 7.19 34.36 35.98
N GLY A 1064 6.09 35.07 35.72
CA GLY A 1064 5.96 35.97 34.56
C GLY A 1064 6.68 37.31 34.72
N GLY A 1065 7.16 37.60 35.93
CA GLY A 1065 7.87 38.84 36.28
C GLY A 1065 7.02 40.10 36.13
N THR A 1066 7.65 41.27 36.17
CA THR A 1066 7.01 42.57 35.96
C THR A 1066 7.91 43.54 35.18
N ASN A 1067 7.31 44.55 34.53
CA ASN A 1067 7.99 45.64 33.80
C ASN A 1067 8.81 45.23 32.56
N TYR A 1068 8.40 44.17 31.87
CA TYR A 1068 8.99 43.78 30.59
C TYR A 1068 8.32 44.50 29.42
N SER A 1069 9.14 45.05 28.52
CA SER A 1069 8.77 45.80 27.32
C SER A 1069 9.28 45.12 26.04
N VAL A 1070 10.55 44.67 26.03
CA VAL A 1070 11.17 43.92 24.93
C VAL A 1070 11.99 42.76 25.50
N PRO A 1071 11.35 41.63 25.87
CA PRO A 1071 12.03 40.50 26.47
C PRO A 1071 12.98 39.82 25.47
N ILE A 1072 14.22 39.58 25.92
CA ILE A 1072 15.26 38.81 25.24
C ILE A 1072 15.44 37.48 25.97
N LEU A 1073 15.26 36.38 25.26
CA LEU A 1073 15.37 35.03 25.78
C LEU A 1073 16.66 34.40 25.25
N THR A 1074 17.52 33.91 26.16
CA THR A 1074 18.79 33.29 25.79
C THR A 1074 18.93 31.91 26.44
N PHE A 1075 19.20 30.90 25.62
CA PHE A 1075 19.51 29.55 26.07
C PHE A 1075 21.03 29.39 26.22
N THR A 1076 21.48 28.91 27.38
CA THR A 1076 22.91 28.62 27.65
C THR A 1076 23.08 27.27 28.33
N GLY A 1077 24.14 26.54 27.99
CA GLY A 1077 24.38 25.19 28.54
C GLY A 1077 23.52 24.10 27.90
N GLY A 1078 23.44 22.93 28.53
CA GLY A 1078 22.62 21.79 28.06
C GLY A 1078 23.17 21.00 26.86
N GLY A 1079 24.38 21.35 26.38
CA GLY A 1079 25.08 20.65 25.29
C GLY A 1079 24.62 20.97 23.85
N GLY A 1080 23.50 21.68 23.69
CA GLY A 1080 22.93 22.02 22.37
C GLY A 1080 23.30 23.40 21.83
N THR A 1081 22.93 23.66 20.58
CA THR A 1081 23.14 24.94 19.88
C THR A 1081 21.86 25.43 19.18
N ASP A 1082 21.81 26.72 18.90
CA ASP A 1082 20.85 27.39 18.00
C ASP A 1082 19.37 27.38 18.45
N ALA A 1083 19.10 27.19 19.74
CA ALA A 1083 17.76 27.44 20.29
C ALA A 1083 17.48 28.95 20.39
N ALA A 1084 16.28 29.36 19.95
CA ALA A 1084 15.79 30.72 20.03
C ALA A 1084 14.29 30.74 20.39
N ALA A 1085 13.87 31.71 21.20
CA ALA A 1085 12.50 31.90 21.61
C ALA A 1085 12.14 33.39 21.73
N SER A 1086 10.84 33.67 21.73
CA SER A 1086 10.25 35.00 21.94
C SER A 1086 9.21 34.93 23.05
N ALA A 1087 8.95 36.04 23.74
CA ALA A 1087 7.94 36.11 24.78
C ALA A 1087 6.73 36.96 24.36
N THR A 1088 5.56 36.57 24.83
CA THR A 1088 4.30 37.31 24.70
C THR A 1088 4.01 38.07 25.99
N LEU A 1089 3.69 39.35 25.87
CA LEU A 1089 3.43 40.24 27.00
C LEU A 1089 1.94 40.57 27.12
N THR A 1090 1.41 40.52 28.35
CA THR A 1090 0.12 41.12 28.70
C THR A 1090 0.33 42.05 29.89
N ALA A 1091 0.01 43.34 29.74
CA ALA A 1091 0.24 44.35 30.78
C ALA A 1091 1.68 44.36 31.35
N ASN A 1092 2.69 44.25 30.48
CA ASN A 1092 4.13 44.22 30.81
C ASN A 1092 4.59 43.02 31.66
N VAL A 1093 3.80 41.93 31.66
CA VAL A 1093 4.12 40.64 32.28
C VAL A 1093 4.25 39.58 31.18
N ILE A 1094 5.22 38.67 31.29
CA ILE A 1094 5.38 37.56 30.35
C ILE A 1094 4.28 36.53 30.62
N THR A 1095 3.39 36.37 29.64
CA THR A 1095 2.26 35.42 29.71
C THR A 1095 2.45 34.21 28.81
N GLY A 1096 3.47 34.20 27.96
CA GLY A 1096 3.78 33.06 27.09
C GLY A 1096 5.20 33.13 26.53
N ILE A 1097 5.80 31.98 26.26
CA ILE A 1097 7.08 31.85 25.57
C ILE A 1097 6.86 30.95 24.35
N THR A 1098 7.28 31.43 23.18
CA THR A 1098 7.16 30.72 21.90
C THR A 1098 8.56 30.49 21.35
N VAL A 1099 8.94 29.22 21.21
CA VAL A 1099 10.18 28.80 20.56
C VAL A 1099 10.09 29.10 19.07
N THR A 1100 11.03 29.89 18.57
CA THR A 1100 11.14 30.26 17.15
C THR A 1100 12.11 29.36 16.40
N ALA A 1101 13.08 28.78 17.11
CA ALA A 1101 13.95 27.71 16.63
C ALA A 1101 14.30 26.79 17.79
N GLY A 1102 14.05 25.49 17.67
CA GLY A 1102 14.30 24.53 18.76
C GLY A 1102 15.76 24.17 18.97
N GLY A 1103 16.64 24.54 18.04
CA GLY A 1103 18.04 24.14 18.03
C GLY A 1103 18.24 22.63 17.92
N SER A 1104 19.44 22.15 18.26
CA SER A 1104 19.77 20.72 18.26
C SER A 1104 20.78 20.37 19.36
N GLY A 1105 20.74 19.13 19.83
CA GLY A 1105 21.71 18.56 20.78
C GLY A 1105 21.42 18.84 22.25
N TYR A 1106 20.25 19.38 22.63
CA TYR A 1106 19.89 19.64 24.02
C TYR A 1106 19.45 18.33 24.72
N TYR A 1107 20.41 17.48 25.06
CA TYR A 1107 20.19 16.22 25.79
C TYR A 1107 20.34 16.38 27.31
N GLU A 1108 20.86 17.53 27.75
CA GLU A 1108 20.91 17.96 29.14
C GLU A 1108 20.07 19.23 29.32
N THR A 1109 19.74 19.59 30.55
CA THR A 1109 18.90 20.77 30.83
C THR A 1109 19.63 22.09 30.51
N PRO A 1110 19.17 22.90 29.53
CA PRO A 1110 19.72 24.23 29.32
C PRO A 1110 19.16 25.23 30.35
N THR A 1111 19.91 26.30 30.60
CA THR A 1111 19.43 27.46 31.37
C THR A 1111 18.80 28.47 30.42
N LEU A 1112 17.54 28.86 30.69
CA LEU A 1112 16.83 29.91 29.97
C LEU A 1112 16.88 31.20 30.77
N THR A 1113 17.62 32.19 30.26
CA THR A 1113 17.72 33.52 30.88
C THR A 1113 16.81 34.49 30.15
N ILE A 1114 16.02 35.27 30.91
CA ILE A 1114 15.09 36.27 30.40
C ILE A 1114 15.57 37.66 30.85
N THR A 1115 15.81 38.56 29.90
CA THR A 1115 16.27 39.92 30.15
C THR A 1115 15.45 40.95 29.36
N ASP A 1116 15.51 42.23 29.73
CA ASP A 1116 15.04 43.35 28.90
C ASP A 1116 16.17 44.37 28.81
N THR A 1117 16.35 45.00 27.66
CA THR A 1117 17.40 46.02 27.45
C THR A 1117 16.90 47.46 27.58
N THR A 1118 15.60 47.65 27.79
CA THR A 1118 14.95 48.96 27.68
C THR A 1118 14.49 49.53 29.02
N SER A 1119 14.02 48.70 29.96
CA SER A 1119 13.39 49.17 31.20
C SER A 1119 14.32 49.27 32.40
N GLY A 1120 15.39 48.46 32.50
CA GLY A 1120 16.35 48.43 33.62
C GLY A 1120 15.71 48.25 35.00
N THR A 1121 14.43 47.87 35.03
CA THR A 1121 13.50 47.79 36.17
C THR A 1121 12.64 46.53 36.09
N GLU A 1122 12.92 45.68 35.11
CA GLU A 1122 12.41 44.32 34.99
C GLU A 1122 12.81 43.49 36.21
N ALA A 1123 11.87 42.70 36.71
CA ALA A 1123 12.12 41.87 37.89
C ALA A 1123 11.47 40.49 37.76
N ASP A 1124 12.23 39.49 38.24
CA ASP A 1124 11.77 38.15 38.66
C ASP A 1124 11.12 37.24 37.61
N ALA A 1125 11.23 37.49 36.30
CA ALA A 1125 10.76 36.50 35.33
C ALA A 1125 11.67 35.26 35.31
N THR A 1126 11.09 34.09 35.52
CA THR A 1126 11.80 32.82 35.53
C THR A 1126 11.03 31.77 34.73
N ALA A 1127 11.75 30.96 33.97
CA ALA A 1127 11.21 29.82 33.24
C ALA A 1127 12.21 28.66 33.26
N THR A 1128 11.70 27.44 33.29
CA THR A 1128 12.50 26.21 33.27
C THR A 1128 12.28 25.44 31.98
N VAL A 1129 13.33 24.83 31.46
CA VAL A 1129 13.26 23.96 30.27
C VAL A 1129 13.31 22.51 30.73
N GLN A 1130 12.36 21.69 30.28
CA GLN A 1130 12.37 20.25 30.49
C GLN A 1130 13.36 19.57 29.56
N SER A 1131 14.08 18.58 30.06
CA SER A 1131 15.06 17.79 29.31
C SER A 1131 14.92 16.31 29.64
N GLU A 1132 15.75 15.48 29.01
CA GLU A 1132 15.77 14.03 29.22
C GLU A 1132 16.16 13.58 30.64
N LEU A 1133 16.67 14.50 31.48
CA LEU A 1133 17.10 14.24 32.86
C LEU A 1133 15.96 14.24 33.88
N GLY A 1134 14.79 14.78 33.52
CA GLY A 1134 13.60 14.75 34.39
C GLY A 1134 13.20 13.33 34.76
N SER A 1135 12.49 13.15 35.87
CA SER A 1135 11.91 11.83 36.21
C SER A 1135 10.89 11.37 35.17
N ASN A 1136 10.14 12.33 34.62
CA ASN A 1136 9.22 12.17 33.51
C ASN A 1136 9.43 13.28 32.46
N GLY A 1137 8.99 13.03 31.24
CA GLY A 1137 9.09 13.94 30.11
C GLY A 1137 10.46 13.95 29.44
N GLY A 1138 10.64 14.95 28.58
CA GLY A 1138 11.85 15.15 27.80
C GLY A 1138 11.55 15.73 26.43
N ASN A 1139 12.52 16.44 25.88
CA ASN A 1139 12.42 17.14 24.60
C ASN A 1139 12.66 16.23 23.39
N ALA A 1140 13.21 15.02 23.57
CA ALA A 1140 13.43 14.06 22.49
C ALA A 1140 12.16 13.25 22.17
N LYS A 1141 11.78 13.14 20.90
CA LYS A 1141 10.59 12.40 20.46
C LYS A 1141 10.73 10.88 20.60
N THR A 1142 11.95 10.34 20.59
CA THR A 1142 12.20 8.89 20.69
C THR A 1142 12.84 8.52 22.02
N ARG A 1143 12.15 7.69 22.80
CA ARG A 1143 12.59 7.21 24.11
C ARG A 1143 12.22 5.74 24.31
N TYR A 1144 13.22 4.89 24.47
CA TYR A 1144 13.04 3.51 24.93
C TYR A 1144 13.37 3.45 26.41
N ILE A 1145 12.49 2.86 27.21
CA ILE A 1145 12.66 2.72 28.66
C ILE A 1145 12.49 1.24 29.01
N THR A 1146 13.44 0.67 29.74
CA THR A 1146 13.33 -0.69 30.24
C THR A 1146 12.41 -0.76 31.44
N ARG A 1147 11.80 -1.92 31.67
CA ARG A 1147 11.21 -2.23 32.98
C ARG A 1147 12.28 -2.15 34.07
N ARG A 1148 11.85 -1.91 35.30
CA ARG A 1148 12.73 -1.93 36.47
C ARG A 1148 13.38 -3.31 36.64
N VAL A 1149 14.69 -3.33 36.82
CA VAL A 1149 15.48 -4.52 37.16
C VAL A 1149 15.87 -4.42 38.62
N THR A 1150 15.52 -5.42 39.42
CA THR A 1150 15.88 -5.49 40.84
C THR A 1150 16.88 -6.62 41.05
N LEU A 1151 18.03 -6.29 41.64
CA LEU A 1151 19.11 -7.22 41.94
C LEU A 1151 18.75 -8.12 43.13
N GLU A 1152 19.38 -9.29 43.18
CA GLU A 1152 19.21 -10.25 44.28
C GLU A 1152 19.76 -9.71 45.61
N ASP A 1153 19.20 -10.16 46.74
CA ASP A 1153 19.62 -9.73 48.06
C ASP A 1153 21.12 -10.00 48.28
N GLY A 1154 21.87 -8.96 48.65
CA GLY A 1154 23.32 -9.04 48.87
C GLY A 1154 24.19 -8.75 47.63
N PHE A 1155 23.58 -8.46 46.47
CA PHE A 1155 24.27 -8.09 45.23
C PHE A 1155 24.00 -6.63 44.83
N ASP A 1156 23.96 -5.70 45.78
CA ASP A 1156 23.83 -4.27 45.47
C ASP A 1156 25.03 -3.80 44.65
N ALA A 1157 24.78 -3.05 43.57
CA ALA A 1157 25.82 -2.59 42.65
C ALA A 1157 26.23 -1.13 42.90
N GLN A 1158 27.42 -0.76 42.44
CA GLN A 1158 28.00 0.59 42.59
C GLN A 1158 28.23 1.29 41.25
N ASP A 1159 28.20 0.53 40.14
CA ASP A 1159 28.41 1.06 38.80
C ASP A 1159 27.54 0.30 37.77
N LEU A 1160 27.39 0.91 36.61
CA LEU A 1160 26.62 0.41 35.49
C LEU A 1160 27.37 0.64 34.17
N LYS A 1161 27.50 -0.42 33.38
CA LYS A 1161 28.02 -0.36 32.01
C LYS A 1161 26.95 -0.79 31.02
N VAL A 1162 26.74 0.00 29.97
CA VAL A 1162 25.80 -0.30 28.89
C VAL A 1162 26.53 -0.43 27.57
N MET A 1163 26.23 -1.46 26.81
CA MET A 1163 26.80 -1.71 25.48
C MET A 1163 25.66 -1.95 24.49
N LEU A 1164 25.73 -1.27 23.35
CA LEU A 1164 24.71 -1.29 22.31
C LEU A 1164 25.34 -1.65 20.97
N ASN A 1165 24.77 -2.59 20.22
CA ASN A 1165 25.07 -2.76 18.80
C ASN A 1165 24.10 -1.91 17.99
N ALA A 1166 24.58 -0.95 17.20
CA ALA A 1166 23.70 -0.02 16.50
C ALA A 1166 24.18 0.36 15.09
N TYR A 1167 23.21 0.63 14.22
CA TYR A 1167 23.37 1.41 13.01
C TYR A 1167 23.21 2.89 13.38
N LYS A 1168 24.27 3.69 13.23
CA LYS A 1168 24.28 5.12 13.55
C LYS A 1168 24.82 5.91 12.35
N PRO A 1169 23.97 6.33 11.41
CA PRO A 1169 24.39 7.15 10.27
C PRO A 1169 24.81 8.56 10.71
N LYS A 1170 25.39 9.30 9.77
CA LYS A 1170 25.76 10.71 9.99
C LYS A 1170 24.53 11.54 10.42
N ASP A 1171 24.76 12.55 11.27
CA ASP A 1171 23.74 13.49 11.77
C ASP A 1171 22.64 12.84 12.64
N THR A 1172 22.96 11.66 13.20
CA THR A 1172 22.15 10.96 14.22
C THR A 1172 22.92 10.78 15.53
N ASP A 1173 22.18 10.67 16.62
CA ASP A 1173 22.71 10.51 17.97
C ASP A 1173 22.04 9.33 18.69
N ILE A 1174 22.80 8.68 19.56
CA ILE A 1174 22.30 7.67 20.50
C ILE A 1174 22.79 8.11 21.89
N LYS A 1175 21.87 8.35 22.81
CA LYS A 1175 22.16 8.74 24.19
C LYS A 1175 21.56 7.72 25.15
N VAL A 1176 22.30 7.36 26.18
CA VAL A 1176 21.90 6.38 27.19
C VAL A 1176 21.86 7.07 28.54
N TYR A 1177 20.77 6.86 29.26
CA TYR A 1177 20.57 7.35 30.62
C TYR A 1177 20.26 6.18 31.53
N TYR A 1178 20.57 6.33 32.80
CA TYR A 1178 20.18 5.37 33.83
C TYR A 1178 19.40 6.06 34.94
N ARG A 1179 18.59 5.26 35.61
CA ARG A 1179 17.93 5.61 36.87
C ARG A 1179 18.21 4.49 37.86
N VAL A 1180 18.56 4.83 39.09
CA VAL A 1180 18.90 3.87 40.15
C VAL A 1180 18.17 4.19 41.44
N HIS A 1181 18.01 3.18 42.29
CA HIS A 1181 17.40 3.30 43.61
C HIS A 1181 18.02 2.30 44.60
N ASN A 1182 18.19 2.76 45.83
CA ASN A 1182 18.75 2.02 46.94
C ASN A 1182 17.59 1.51 47.81
N ALA A 1183 17.70 0.29 48.32
CA ALA A 1183 16.65 -0.33 49.12
C ALA A 1183 16.27 0.47 50.38
N ASP A 1184 17.21 1.27 50.93
CA ASP A 1184 17.00 2.09 52.13
C ASP A 1184 16.41 3.48 51.84
N ASP A 1185 16.29 3.87 50.56
CA ASP A 1185 15.71 5.16 50.18
C ASP A 1185 14.18 5.10 50.25
N SER A 1186 13.58 5.98 51.08
CA SER A 1186 12.13 6.04 51.29
C SER A 1186 11.35 6.65 50.13
N ASP A 1187 12.04 7.38 49.25
CA ASP A 1187 11.44 7.98 48.06
C ASP A 1187 11.13 6.90 47.01
N ASP A 1188 10.10 7.14 46.20
CA ASP A 1188 9.70 6.21 45.15
C ASP A 1188 10.65 6.25 43.94
N PHE A 1189 10.88 5.09 43.32
CA PHE A 1189 11.72 4.90 42.13
C PHE A 1189 11.30 5.81 40.97
N GLU A 1190 10.00 6.04 40.81
CA GLU A 1190 9.45 6.86 39.72
C GLU A 1190 9.69 8.37 39.90
N THR A 1191 10.08 8.81 41.09
CA THR A 1191 10.40 10.22 41.34
C THR A 1191 11.86 10.56 41.06
N LYS A 1192 12.71 9.54 40.85
CA LYS A 1192 14.15 9.73 40.66
C LYS A 1192 14.46 10.25 39.25
N PRO A 1193 15.33 11.26 39.11
CA PRO A 1193 15.74 11.77 37.81
C PRO A 1193 16.62 10.77 37.07
N TYR A 1194 16.68 10.92 35.75
CA TYR A 1194 17.63 10.19 34.91
C TYR A 1194 18.99 10.89 34.89
N VAL A 1195 20.06 10.10 34.79
CA VAL A 1195 21.43 10.60 34.66
C VAL A 1195 22.01 10.15 33.32
N LEU A 1196 22.59 11.08 32.57
CA LEU A 1196 23.23 10.80 31.27
C LEU A 1196 24.54 10.02 31.45
N MET A 1197 24.73 8.98 30.64
CA MET A 1197 25.97 8.19 30.61
C MET A 1197 27.01 8.79 29.67
N THR A 1198 28.29 8.56 29.99
CA THR A 1198 29.42 8.96 29.14
C THR A 1198 29.72 7.87 28.11
N GLN A 1199 29.70 8.21 26.82
CA GLN A 1199 30.11 7.29 25.76
C GLN A 1199 31.64 7.07 25.80
N GLN A 1200 32.08 5.80 25.89
CA GLN A 1200 33.50 5.43 25.90
C GLN A 1200 34.08 5.30 24.48
N THR A 1201 33.26 4.81 23.55
CA THR A 1201 33.63 4.70 22.13
C THR A 1201 33.68 6.08 21.48
N ASP A 1202 34.49 6.24 20.41
CA ASP A 1202 34.59 7.50 19.67
C ASP A 1202 33.20 8.01 19.23
N SER A 1203 32.89 9.27 19.56
CA SER A 1203 31.63 9.92 19.20
C SER A 1203 31.43 10.05 17.69
N ASN A 1204 32.53 10.10 16.93
CA ASN A 1204 32.54 10.21 15.46
C ASN A 1204 32.44 8.87 14.74
N ARG A 1205 32.37 7.76 15.48
CA ARG A 1205 32.11 6.45 14.89
C ARG A 1205 30.70 6.45 14.31
N ILE A 1206 30.61 6.32 12.99
CA ILE A 1206 29.37 6.35 12.20
C ILE A 1206 29.32 5.15 11.25
N SER A 1207 28.12 4.65 11.00
CA SER A 1207 27.84 3.56 10.06
C SER A 1207 27.73 4.08 8.63
N ALA A 1208 28.38 3.39 7.68
CA ALA A 1208 28.30 3.76 6.26
C ALA A 1208 26.98 3.34 5.59
N ASN A 1209 26.38 2.24 6.03
CA ASN A 1209 25.12 1.69 5.53
C ASN A 1209 24.47 0.79 6.61
N GLU A 1210 23.24 0.31 6.39
CA GLU A 1210 22.50 -0.47 7.39
C GLU A 1210 23.13 -1.82 7.77
N SER A 1211 24.02 -2.37 6.93
CA SER A 1211 24.76 -3.61 7.25
C SER A 1211 26.00 -3.34 8.11
N ASP A 1212 26.43 -2.09 8.22
CA ASP A 1212 27.60 -1.66 8.98
C ASP A 1212 27.21 -1.32 10.42
N ILE A 1213 27.12 -2.36 11.26
CA ILE A 1213 26.73 -2.25 12.67
C ILE A 1213 27.98 -2.11 13.53
N HIS A 1214 27.92 -1.20 14.51
CA HIS A 1214 29.02 -0.96 15.44
C HIS A 1214 28.57 -1.13 16.89
N GLU A 1215 29.48 -1.59 17.74
CA GLU A 1215 29.28 -1.58 19.19
C GLU A 1215 29.63 -0.19 19.76
N TYR A 1216 28.72 0.34 20.57
CA TYR A 1216 28.83 1.59 21.33
C TYR A 1216 28.76 1.27 22.82
N ALA A 1217 29.80 1.62 23.57
CA ALA A 1217 29.88 1.40 25.01
C ALA A 1217 29.70 2.71 25.77
N PHE A 1218 28.93 2.65 26.85
CA PHE A 1218 28.60 3.75 27.74
C PHE A 1218 28.91 3.36 29.18
N LYS A 1219 29.44 4.31 29.95
CA LYS A 1219 29.75 4.14 31.38
C LYS A 1219 29.04 5.19 32.22
N SER A 1220 28.86 4.89 33.50
CA SER A 1220 28.43 5.91 34.46
C SER A 1220 29.46 7.07 34.49
N PRO A 1221 29.02 8.30 34.83
CA PRO A 1221 29.95 9.38 35.17
C PRO A 1221 30.95 8.90 36.23
N ASP A 1222 32.25 9.14 35.99
CA ASP A 1222 33.35 8.79 36.90
C ASP A 1222 33.48 7.30 37.31
N ASP A 1223 32.83 6.37 36.58
CA ASP A 1223 32.83 4.92 36.85
C ASP A 1223 32.25 4.55 38.25
N VAL A 1224 31.49 5.45 38.87
CA VAL A 1224 30.81 5.29 40.16
C VAL A 1224 29.45 5.98 40.14
N ILE A 1225 28.42 5.29 40.60
CA ILE A 1225 27.09 5.85 40.74
C ILE A 1225 26.87 6.30 42.19
N THR A 1226 26.70 7.61 42.38
CA THR A 1226 26.25 8.20 43.64
C THR A 1226 25.06 9.10 43.39
N TYR A 1227 24.08 9.10 44.31
CA TYR A 1227 22.97 10.04 44.24
C TYR A 1227 22.53 10.45 45.65
N THR A 1228 21.98 11.66 45.76
CA THR A 1228 21.50 12.20 47.04
C THR A 1228 19.99 12.31 47.00
N SER A 1229 19.34 11.76 48.03
CA SER A 1229 17.89 11.76 48.23
C SER A 1229 17.58 12.16 49.66
N SER A 1230 16.66 13.10 49.86
CA SER A 1230 16.25 13.57 51.20
C SER A 1230 17.41 13.94 52.14
N GLY A 1231 18.53 14.43 51.59
CA GLY A 1231 19.74 14.81 52.33
C GLY A 1231 20.70 13.67 52.68
N VAL A 1232 20.41 12.43 52.25
CA VAL A 1232 21.28 11.25 52.40
C VAL A 1232 21.89 10.90 51.05
N THR A 1233 23.20 10.67 51.02
CA THR A 1233 23.92 10.22 49.82
C THR A 1233 24.06 8.71 49.83
N TYR A 1234 23.62 8.06 48.76
CA TYR A 1234 23.74 6.63 48.53
C TYR A 1234 24.83 6.36 47.50
N ASP A 1235 25.66 5.36 47.76
CA ASP A 1235 26.80 4.91 46.94
C ASP A 1235 26.60 3.48 46.37
N LYS A 1236 25.44 2.88 46.66
CA LYS A 1236 24.98 1.58 46.18
C LYS A 1236 23.55 1.68 45.68
N PHE A 1237 23.18 0.80 44.75
CA PHE A 1237 21.81 0.66 44.28
C PHE A 1237 21.42 -0.81 44.13
N LYS A 1238 20.13 -1.08 44.33
CA LYS A 1238 19.52 -2.41 44.18
C LYS A 1238 18.63 -2.50 42.95
N THR A 1239 17.98 -1.40 42.57
CA THR A 1239 17.07 -1.34 41.43
C THR A 1239 17.58 -0.34 40.41
N PHE A 1240 17.49 -0.68 39.12
CA PHE A 1240 17.85 0.24 38.05
C PHE A 1240 16.92 0.12 36.83
N ALA A 1241 16.91 1.15 35.99
CA ALA A 1241 16.29 1.16 34.67
C ALA A 1241 17.15 1.93 33.67
N ILE A 1242 17.11 1.53 32.40
CA ILE A 1242 17.85 2.14 31.30
C ILE A 1242 16.89 2.90 30.40
N LYS A 1243 17.28 4.10 29.99
CA LYS A 1243 16.58 4.90 28.99
C LYS A 1243 17.51 5.16 27.81
N ILE A 1244 17.08 4.80 26.61
CA ILE A 1244 17.81 5.06 25.35
C ILE A 1244 17.03 6.11 24.58
N VAL A 1245 17.73 7.18 24.20
CA VAL A 1245 17.21 8.27 23.38
C VAL A 1245 17.87 8.22 22.02
N LEU A 1246 17.05 8.17 20.98
CA LEU A 1246 17.49 8.19 19.59
C LEU A 1246 17.24 9.59 19.02
N GLY A 1247 18.28 10.20 18.46
CA GLY A 1247 18.22 11.54 17.89
C GLY A 1247 18.55 11.54 16.40
N SER A 1248 17.86 12.38 15.63
CA SER A 1248 18.19 12.60 14.22
C SER A 1248 17.80 14.00 13.76
N ALA A 1249 18.64 14.59 12.90
CA ALA A 1249 18.34 15.84 12.20
C ALA A 1249 17.29 15.68 11.09
N SER A 1250 17.03 14.45 10.64
CA SER A 1250 16.03 14.14 9.60
C SER A 1250 15.28 12.86 9.95
N SER A 1251 13.95 12.88 9.85
CA SER A 1251 13.10 11.70 10.07
C SER A 1251 13.29 10.61 9.00
N ALA A 1252 13.84 10.94 7.84
CA ALA A 1252 14.16 9.98 6.79
C ALA A 1252 15.43 9.15 7.08
N ILE A 1253 16.33 9.66 7.93
CA ILE A 1253 17.60 9.00 8.29
C ILE A 1253 17.60 8.78 9.79
N ILE A 1254 17.42 7.54 10.23
CA ILE A 1254 17.25 7.22 11.65
C ILE A 1254 18.34 6.27 12.17
N PRO A 1255 18.79 6.43 13.42
CA PRO A 1255 19.61 5.42 14.08
C PRO A 1255 18.74 4.23 14.50
N LYS A 1256 19.33 3.03 14.53
CA LYS A 1256 18.65 1.78 14.91
C LYS A 1256 19.54 0.95 15.83
N VAL A 1257 18.98 0.33 16.87
CA VAL A 1257 19.75 -0.46 17.85
C VAL A 1257 19.32 -1.92 17.78
N LYS A 1258 20.28 -2.85 17.68
CA LYS A 1258 20.03 -4.28 17.47
C LYS A 1258 20.15 -5.11 18.74
N ASP A 1259 21.11 -4.77 19.60
CA ASP A 1259 21.33 -5.47 20.86
C ASP A 1259 21.60 -4.46 21.96
N LEU A 1260 21.04 -4.69 23.15
CA LEU A 1260 21.29 -3.96 24.38
C LEU A 1260 21.83 -4.92 25.43
N LYS A 1261 22.94 -4.55 26.06
CA LYS A 1261 23.53 -5.22 27.23
C LYS A 1261 23.75 -4.19 28.32
N ALA A 1262 23.09 -4.35 29.47
CA ALA A 1262 23.32 -3.56 30.68
C ALA A 1262 23.88 -4.46 31.77
N ILE A 1263 25.02 -4.07 32.33
CA ILE A 1263 25.76 -4.84 33.34
C ILE A 1263 25.91 -3.97 34.58
N ALA A 1264 25.35 -4.42 35.69
CA ALA A 1264 25.52 -3.84 37.01
C ALA A 1264 26.78 -4.42 37.65
N LEU A 1265 27.68 -3.55 38.10
CA LEU A 1265 29.02 -3.89 38.53
C LEU A 1265 29.24 -3.55 40.01
N ASP A 1266 29.99 -4.40 40.68
CA ASP A 1266 30.59 -4.10 41.98
C ASP A 1266 32.04 -3.63 41.82
N PHE A 1267 32.63 -3.10 42.87
CA PHE A 1267 34.03 -2.67 42.90
C PHE A 1267 35.03 -3.82 43.03
#